data_AF-A0A562KHC6-F1
#
_entry.id   AF-A0A562KHC6-F1
#
_cell.length_a   1.000
_cell.length_b   1.000
_cell.length_c   1.000
_cell.angle_alpha   90.00
_cell.angle_beta   90.00
_cell.angle_gamma   90.00
#
_symmetry.space_group_name_H-M   'P 1'
#
loop_
_entity.id
_entity.type
_entity.pdbx_description
1 polymer ?
#
loop_
_entity_poly.entity_id
_entity_poly.type
_entity_poly.pdbx_seq_one_letter_code
_entity_poly.pdbx_strand_id
1 'polypeptide(L)'
;MKIRRLLFIFSLSISGFVFSQTKEDVEKITKNYDLDKLKELQVSYKKKEAAEKKAAYEVAERNGWPITFEKDGVYHELMKLTPDGNQPIYYATESNVIAARSTRANFLNTGGGLGLTLDGQNMVARVWDGGPVRSTHNAFYTSSTNTTSRVTAVDTPFSSPSTNSSHGTHVTGTILALPWNAGSAQVKGMATSATARTFDWTDDETEAINEAANGMLLSNHSYGVPVTGGTGPLPAWYIGAYVEDSRAWDEITYNAPFYLPVYSAGNDGNNNDNSDPIAFGIDKLVGNKVAKNVLTIANAQDATIAADGSLTSVNINSGSSQGPSDDRRIKPDITGNGTGLVSPISTGNTTTADYSGTSMAAPNVTGTLLLLQQHHKNVTNSFMKAATLKGLACHTADDAGTVGPDPSFGWGLLNAKKAAETINNNGLTSWISEERLNQGQTFTMTVRSNGGAANPLIASITWTDVPGVANNSLIVNDLTRALVNDLDIRITKDGTTYYPWKLNSLDPTLAATRAGDNNIDNVELVRIDSPAAGDYVITITHKGNLVTGGQNYSLVVTGISSSFGLISKSNDVVLCSTANASYTFDYKQSGAGTTNFTATGVPAGATVSFTPTSLSANGTVTMNVTNLGSVTPGFYNIGIVGNNGTETETRTKSLRVFSSTFTPITLTSPLNGFNGTPTSINLDWQDDINAENYLLQVSTTSTFTTTVVNQLIQESNFIASNLNQDTVYYWRVVPSNRCGSATNASAVVNSFKTGIISCGNIFNATDFSDATIATTANVTASVPINVTGGIIIGDLKVTLDISHTWIGDMIISLEGPASIGSPEIILLNQPCSGSGSTYPNILATLDEAGAALVCEATSPVVRGIVAPFESFIDFNGLNADGVWTLKVSDVGNQDGGAINAVSLNFCNVVPGTLGSNDTVLNSLKVYPNPAKGIVNIDLAGSVTGETTYELFDVQGRKVISKVSSNNIETLNIENLSEGIYMLSIQNGGAKTTKKLVINK
;
A
#
# COMPACT_ATOMS: atom_id res chain seq x y z
N MET A 1 48.93 -30.44 -47.69
CA MET A 1 47.68 -31.21 -47.49
C MET A 1 46.86 -30.48 -46.43
N LYS A 2 45.77 -29.81 -46.84
CA LYS A 2 44.99 -28.87 -46.02
C LYS A 2 44.04 -29.63 -45.10
N ILE A 3 44.10 -29.40 -43.80
CA ILE A 3 43.07 -29.81 -42.83
C ILE A 3 42.24 -28.57 -42.48
N ARG A 4 40.96 -28.57 -42.89
CA ARG A 4 39.97 -27.55 -42.54
C ARG A 4 39.42 -27.85 -41.14
N ARG A 5 39.56 -26.91 -40.20
CA ARG A 5 38.78 -26.86 -38.96
C ARG A 5 37.55 -25.98 -39.20
N LEU A 6 36.36 -26.54 -39.00
CA LEU A 6 35.11 -25.79 -38.88
C LEU A 6 35.16 -25.00 -37.56
N LEU A 7 34.99 -23.67 -37.63
CA LEU A 7 34.65 -22.83 -36.50
C LEU A 7 33.14 -22.60 -36.53
N PHE A 8 32.43 -23.07 -35.50
CA PHE A 8 31.07 -22.65 -35.19
C PHE A 8 31.14 -21.29 -34.50
N ILE A 9 30.57 -20.26 -35.12
CA ILE A 9 30.42 -18.92 -34.53
C ILE A 9 29.05 -18.87 -33.86
N PHE A 10 29.04 -18.72 -32.54
CA PHE A 10 27.86 -18.39 -31.74
C PHE A 10 27.64 -16.87 -31.87
N SER A 11 26.54 -16.44 -32.50
CA SER A 11 26.18 -15.01 -32.54
C SER A 11 25.48 -14.62 -31.24
N LEU A 12 26.16 -13.86 -30.40
CA LEU A 12 25.58 -13.18 -29.25
C LEU A 12 25.07 -11.80 -29.74
N SER A 13 23.76 -11.64 -29.87
CA SER A 13 23.12 -10.36 -30.19
C SER A 13 23.04 -9.52 -28.92
N ILE A 14 23.92 -8.52 -28.79
CA ILE A 14 23.85 -7.48 -27.76
C ILE A 14 23.08 -6.30 -28.34
N SER A 15 21.86 -6.08 -27.86
CA SER A 15 21.04 -4.89 -28.11
C SER A 15 21.53 -3.74 -27.22
N GLY A 16 22.30 -2.82 -27.81
CA GLY A 16 22.61 -1.53 -27.20
C GLY A 16 21.45 -0.56 -27.40
N PHE A 17 20.75 -0.20 -26.32
CA PHE A 17 19.88 0.97 -26.27
C PHE A 17 20.68 2.22 -25.87
N VAL A 18 20.05 3.38 -26.06
CA VAL A 18 20.36 4.75 -25.60
C VAL A 18 21.13 5.68 -26.57
N PHE A 19 20.43 6.65 -27.19
CA PHE A 19 20.27 8.06 -26.74
C PHE A 19 19.62 8.96 -27.82
N SER A 20 18.70 9.81 -27.35
CA SER A 20 18.15 11.01 -27.98
C SER A 20 19.22 12.11 -28.03
N GLN A 21 19.44 12.75 -29.19
CA GLN A 21 20.59 13.63 -29.46
C GLN A 21 20.71 14.88 -28.57
N THR A 22 21.95 15.33 -28.35
CA THR A 22 22.35 16.49 -27.53
C THR A 22 22.58 17.76 -28.36
N LYS A 23 22.76 18.91 -27.70
CA LYS A 23 22.91 20.24 -28.33
C LYS A 23 24.13 20.36 -29.26
N GLU A 24 25.19 19.60 -28.99
CA GLU A 24 26.42 19.51 -29.78
C GLU A 24 26.20 18.72 -31.09
N ASP A 25 25.21 17.82 -31.11
CA ASP A 25 24.77 17.11 -32.31
C ASP A 25 23.99 18.04 -33.25
N VAL A 26 23.16 18.93 -32.69
CA VAL A 26 22.40 19.94 -33.45
C VAL A 26 23.32 20.93 -34.18
N GLU A 27 24.37 21.43 -33.52
CA GLU A 27 25.33 22.39 -34.11
C GLU A 27 26.20 21.76 -35.23
N LYS A 28 26.49 20.47 -35.16
CA LYS A 28 27.16 19.72 -36.25
C LYS A 28 26.24 19.48 -37.45
N ILE A 29 24.94 19.28 -37.21
CA ILE A 29 23.94 18.93 -38.23
C ILE A 29 23.58 20.15 -39.10
N THR A 30 23.44 21.34 -38.52
CA THR A 30 22.99 22.53 -39.24
C THR A 30 24.11 23.29 -39.97
N LYS A 31 25.35 22.81 -39.89
CA LYS A 31 26.57 23.48 -40.39
C LYS A 31 26.59 23.72 -41.91
N ASN A 32 25.82 22.96 -42.69
CA ASN A 32 25.76 23.07 -44.15
C ASN A 32 24.38 23.52 -44.66
N TYR A 33 23.52 24.05 -43.78
CA TYR A 33 22.18 24.48 -44.18
C TYR A 33 22.23 25.90 -44.73
N ASP A 34 21.56 26.12 -45.84
CA ASP A 34 21.32 27.46 -46.36
C ASP A 34 20.17 28.10 -45.56
N LEU A 35 20.52 28.56 -44.35
CA LEU A 35 19.60 29.18 -43.41
C LEU A 35 19.00 30.48 -43.95
N ASP A 36 19.67 31.11 -44.91
CA ASP A 36 19.15 32.30 -45.60
C ASP A 36 18.10 31.92 -46.63
N LYS A 37 18.26 30.80 -47.34
CA LYS A 37 17.19 30.25 -48.19
C LYS A 37 15.98 29.81 -47.38
N LEU A 38 16.20 29.23 -46.20
CA LEU A 38 15.12 28.84 -45.30
C LEU A 38 14.37 30.06 -44.72
N LYS A 39 15.07 31.14 -44.39
CA LYS A 39 14.45 32.43 -44.02
C LYS A 39 13.71 33.08 -45.19
N GLU A 40 14.24 33.00 -46.40
CA GLU A 40 13.59 33.51 -47.61
C GLU A 40 12.30 32.73 -47.95
N LEU A 41 12.33 31.40 -47.81
CA LEU A 41 11.14 30.54 -47.95
C LEU A 41 10.09 30.81 -46.87
N GLN A 42 10.51 31.02 -45.63
CA GLN A 42 9.61 31.38 -44.53
C GLN A 42 8.89 32.71 -44.79
N VAL A 43 9.61 33.73 -45.27
CA VAL A 43 9.02 35.03 -45.63
C VAL A 43 8.11 34.90 -46.87
N SER A 44 8.48 34.07 -47.84
CA SER A 44 7.70 33.78 -49.04
C SER A 44 6.38 33.07 -48.72
N TYR A 45 6.42 32.01 -47.90
CA TYR A 45 5.21 31.28 -47.51
C TYR A 45 4.31 32.08 -46.58
N LYS A 46 4.87 32.87 -45.66
CA LYS A 46 4.07 33.79 -44.84
C LYS A 46 3.34 34.85 -45.68
N LYS A 47 3.98 35.38 -46.73
CA LYS A 47 3.32 36.28 -47.70
C LYS A 47 2.27 35.56 -48.54
N LYS A 48 2.56 34.33 -48.98
CA LYS A 48 1.64 33.50 -49.77
C LYS A 48 0.38 33.14 -48.98
N GLU A 49 0.52 32.69 -47.74
CA GLU A 49 -0.58 32.31 -46.85
C GLU A 49 -1.45 33.51 -46.48
N ALA A 50 -0.85 34.68 -46.24
CA ALA A 50 -1.59 35.92 -46.02
C ALA A 50 -2.36 36.38 -47.27
N ALA A 51 -1.79 36.21 -48.46
CA ALA A 51 -2.44 36.52 -49.73
C ALA A 51 -3.57 35.54 -50.06
N GLU A 52 -3.39 34.25 -49.79
CA GLU A 52 -4.41 33.20 -49.98
C GLU A 52 -5.60 33.39 -49.03
N LYS A 53 -5.34 33.74 -47.77
CA LYS A 53 -6.39 34.04 -46.78
C LYS A 53 -7.16 35.32 -47.15
N LYS A 54 -6.44 36.37 -47.56
CA LYS A 54 -7.06 37.61 -48.05
C LYS A 54 -7.93 37.37 -49.30
N ALA A 55 -7.43 36.62 -50.27
CA ALA A 55 -8.18 36.28 -51.48
C ALA A 55 -9.43 35.44 -51.17
N ALA A 56 -9.34 34.52 -50.22
CA ALA A 56 -10.50 33.75 -49.77
C ALA A 56 -11.56 34.62 -49.07
N TYR A 57 -11.14 35.63 -48.29
CA TYR A 57 -12.06 36.58 -47.66
C TYR A 57 -12.75 37.48 -48.69
N GLU A 58 -12.02 38.01 -49.67
CA GLU A 58 -12.56 38.84 -50.76
C GLU A 58 -13.52 38.06 -51.69
N VAL A 59 -13.32 36.75 -51.86
CA VAL A 59 -14.23 35.88 -52.60
C VAL A 59 -15.44 35.49 -51.73
N ALA A 60 -15.24 35.25 -50.43
CA ALA A 60 -16.33 34.97 -49.50
C ALA A 60 -17.30 36.15 -49.36
N GLU A 61 -16.80 37.38 -49.31
CA GLU A 61 -17.62 38.59 -49.27
C GLU A 61 -18.44 38.77 -50.55
N ARG A 62 -17.87 38.43 -51.72
CA ARG A 62 -18.58 38.49 -53.02
C ARG A 62 -19.62 37.39 -53.21
N ASN A 63 -19.35 36.19 -52.71
CA ASN A 63 -20.20 35.02 -52.89
C ASN A 63 -21.15 34.76 -51.72
N GLY A 64 -21.15 35.63 -50.70
CA GLY A 64 -21.97 35.49 -49.50
C GLY A 64 -21.60 34.28 -48.64
N TRP A 65 -20.35 33.82 -48.69
CA TRP A 65 -19.88 32.71 -47.87
C TRP A 65 -19.51 33.20 -46.47
N PRO A 66 -19.92 32.49 -45.41
CA PRO A 66 -19.57 32.87 -44.05
C PRO A 66 -18.05 32.84 -43.87
N ILE A 67 -17.45 33.85 -43.26
CA ILE A 67 -16.01 33.82 -42.91
C ILE A 67 -15.79 32.89 -41.73
N THR A 68 -16.76 32.85 -40.82
CA THR A 68 -16.89 31.87 -39.75
C THR A 68 -18.35 31.44 -39.66
N PHE A 69 -18.61 30.19 -39.31
CA PHE A 69 -19.95 29.73 -38.99
C PHE A 69 -19.91 28.54 -38.04
N GLU A 70 -20.96 28.38 -37.25
CA GLU A 70 -21.18 27.16 -36.49
C GLU A 70 -22.21 26.30 -37.21
N LYS A 71 -21.93 25.00 -37.27
CA LYS A 71 -22.87 24.00 -37.79
C LYS A 71 -22.79 22.79 -36.90
N ASP A 72 -23.95 22.34 -36.41
CA ASP A 72 -24.07 21.16 -35.55
C ASP A 72 -23.18 21.23 -34.28
N GLY A 73 -22.98 22.42 -33.72
CA GLY A 73 -22.13 22.63 -32.52
C GLY A 73 -20.64 22.83 -32.81
N VAL A 74 -20.23 22.68 -34.08
CA VAL A 74 -18.83 22.76 -34.49
C VAL A 74 -18.52 24.11 -35.14
N TYR A 75 -17.46 24.77 -34.67
CA TYR A 75 -16.97 26.03 -35.21
C TYR A 75 -16.17 25.81 -36.50
N HIS A 76 -16.52 26.54 -37.56
CA HIS A 76 -15.85 26.53 -38.85
C HIS A 76 -15.24 27.90 -39.21
N GLU A 77 -13.98 27.97 -39.62
CA GLU A 77 -13.32 29.19 -40.15
C GLU A 77 -12.81 29.00 -41.58
N LEU A 78 -13.06 29.98 -42.45
CA LEU A 78 -12.59 30.01 -43.83
C LEU A 78 -11.09 30.30 -43.90
N MET A 79 -10.32 29.39 -44.50
CA MET A 79 -8.86 29.50 -44.51
C MET A 79 -8.27 29.85 -45.89
N LYS A 80 -8.81 29.27 -46.96
CA LYS A 80 -8.36 29.52 -48.34
C LYS A 80 -9.39 29.04 -49.37
N LEU A 81 -9.09 29.23 -50.65
CA LEU A 81 -9.83 28.62 -51.77
C LEU A 81 -9.12 27.35 -52.26
N THR A 82 -9.85 26.49 -52.97
CA THR A 82 -9.26 25.41 -53.76
C THR A 82 -8.29 25.95 -54.83
N PRO A 83 -7.32 25.16 -55.33
CA PRO A 83 -6.31 25.64 -56.28
C PRO A 83 -6.86 26.22 -57.59
N ASP A 84 -8.08 25.84 -57.97
CA ASP A 84 -8.83 26.37 -59.12
C ASP A 84 -9.65 27.64 -58.78
N GLY A 85 -9.61 28.10 -57.52
CA GLY A 85 -10.22 29.35 -57.04
C GLY A 85 -11.72 29.31 -56.79
N ASN A 86 -12.38 28.15 -56.94
CA ASN A 86 -13.83 28.09 -57.08
C ASN A 86 -14.59 27.66 -55.82
N GLN A 87 -13.93 27.08 -54.81
CA GLN A 87 -14.61 26.60 -53.60
C GLN A 87 -13.90 27.05 -52.31
N PRO A 88 -14.66 27.36 -51.24
CA PRO A 88 -14.09 27.71 -49.94
C PRO A 88 -13.60 26.46 -49.20
N ILE A 89 -12.45 26.56 -48.52
CA ILE A 89 -11.93 25.53 -47.63
C ILE A 89 -12.03 26.02 -46.19
N TYR A 90 -12.90 25.36 -45.42
CA TYR A 90 -13.14 25.60 -43.99
C TYR A 90 -12.46 24.55 -43.10
N TYR A 91 -11.98 24.94 -41.92
CA TYR A 91 -11.51 24.01 -40.86
C TYR A 91 -12.56 23.91 -39.74
N ALA A 92 -12.66 22.77 -39.03
CA ALA A 92 -13.70 22.42 -38.05
C ALA A 92 -13.14 21.75 -36.76
N THR A 93 -13.88 21.67 -35.64
CA THR A 93 -13.44 21.06 -34.35
C THR A 93 -14.46 20.13 -33.66
N GLU A 94 -14.08 18.86 -33.36
CA GLU A 94 -14.57 17.98 -32.25
C GLU A 94 -13.60 16.77 -32.10
N SER A 95 -12.95 16.56 -30.94
CA SER A 95 -11.64 15.86 -30.89
C SER A 95 -11.03 15.62 -29.49
N ASN A 96 -10.13 14.63 -29.34
CA ASN A 96 -9.16 14.53 -28.21
C ASN A 96 -8.42 15.86 -27.92
N VAL A 97 -8.27 16.74 -28.92
CA VAL A 97 -7.68 18.09 -28.79
C VAL A 97 -8.56 19.02 -27.95
N ILE A 98 -9.89 18.86 -27.96
CA ILE A 98 -10.81 19.63 -27.08
C ILE A 98 -10.76 19.10 -25.64
N ALA A 99 -10.70 17.78 -25.48
CA ALA A 99 -10.46 17.17 -24.17
C ALA A 99 -9.10 17.61 -23.59
N ALA A 100 -8.05 17.71 -24.41
CA ALA A 100 -6.76 18.26 -24.03
C ALA A 100 -6.83 19.75 -23.63
N ARG A 101 -7.71 20.55 -24.26
CA ARG A 101 -7.98 21.94 -23.85
C ARG A 101 -8.71 21.99 -22.52
N SER A 102 -9.68 21.11 -22.29
CA SER A 102 -10.50 21.07 -21.07
C SER A 102 -9.65 20.82 -19.83
N THR A 103 -8.69 19.89 -19.91
CA THR A 103 -7.74 19.61 -18.82
C THR A 103 -6.48 20.48 -18.84
N ARG A 104 -6.33 21.34 -19.85
CA ARG A 104 -5.15 22.18 -20.14
C ARG A 104 -3.87 21.39 -20.41
N ALA A 105 -3.98 20.14 -20.85
CA ALA A 105 -2.82 19.38 -21.36
C ALA A 105 -2.11 20.13 -22.52
N ASN A 106 -2.88 20.85 -23.35
CA ASN A 106 -2.34 21.68 -24.43
C ASN A 106 -1.43 22.84 -23.96
N PHE A 107 -1.51 23.26 -22.69
CA PHE A 107 -0.59 24.25 -22.12
C PHE A 107 0.78 23.64 -21.78
N LEU A 108 0.80 22.34 -21.46
CA LEU A 108 1.99 21.57 -21.07
C LEU A 108 2.73 20.99 -22.28
N ASN A 109 1.98 20.60 -23.31
CA ASN A 109 2.54 20.01 -24.53
C ASN A 109 3.52 20.95 -25.25
N THR A 110 4.39 20.37 -26.05
CA THR A 110 5.35 21.13 -26.85
C THR A 110 4.65 22.18 -27.71
N GLY A 111 5.08 23.44 -27.59
CA GLY A 111 4.47 24.59 -28.26
C GLY A 111 3.24 25.17 -27.54
N GLY A 112 2.93 24.68 -26.34
CA GLY A 112 1.83 25.12 -25.49
C GLY A 112 2.08 26.42 -24.72
N GLY A 113 1.04 26.90 -24.04
CA GLY A 113 1.02 28.21 -23.38
C GLY A 113 1.99 28.40 -22.20
N LEU A 114 2.53 27.32 -21.61
CA LEU A 114 3.57 27.41 -20.56
C LEU A 114 5.00 27.35 -21.11
N GLY A 115 5.18 27.15 -22.42
CA GLY A 115 6.51 26.98 -23.02
C GLY A 115 7.23 25.69 -22.59
N LEU A 116 6.51 24.74 -22.01
CA LEU A 116 7.02 23.42 -21.64
C LEU A 116 7.08 22.50 -22.87
N THR A 117 7.85 21.42 -22.76
CA THR A 117 8.01 20.39 -23.80
C THR A 117 7.63 19.03 -23.25
N LEU A 118 6.38 18.88 -22.81
CA LEU A 118 5.88 17.68 -22.16
C LEU A 118 4.91 16.96 -23.08
N ASP A 119 5.39 15.91 -23.77
CA ASP A 119 4.53 15.06 -24.59
C ASP A 119 4.54 13.61 -24.10
N GLY A 120 5.02 13.33 -22.89
CA GLY A 120 5.08 11.98 -22.33
C GLY A 120 6.37 11.23 -22.64
N GLN A 121 7.47 11.95 -22.91
CA GLN A 121 8.77 11.33 -23.16
C GLN A 121 9.20 10.48 -21.96
N ASN A 122 9.57 9.22 -22.21
CA ASN A 122 9.93 8.21 -21.21
C ASN A 122 8.81 7.87 -20.19
N MET A 123 7.56 8.18 -20.53
CA MET A 123 6.40 7.78 -19.74
C MET A 123 5.74 6.54 -20.35
N VAL A 124 5.24 5.66 -19.50
CA VAL A 124 4.59 4.41 -19.92
C VAL A 124 3.23 4.32 -19.24
N ALA A 125 2.15 4.39 -20.03
CA ALA A 125 0.80 4.18 -19.54
C ALA A 125 0.50 2.70 -19.40
N ARG A 126 -0.18 2.28 -18.32
CA ARG A 126 -0.84 0.97 -18.28
C ARG A 126 -2.33 1.14 -18.49
N VAL A 127 -2.94 0.26 -19.28
CA VAL A 127 -4.36 0.36 -19.65
C VAL A 127 -4.99 -1.01 -19.53
N TRP A 128 -5.96 -1.14 -18.63
CA TRP A 128 -6.83 -2.31 -18.50
C TRP A 128 -8.17 -2.01 -19.17
N ASP A 129 -8.59 -2.90 -20.07
CA ASP A 129 -9.82 -2.79 -20.86
C ASP A 129 -10.32 -4.18 -21.29
N GLY A 130 -11.55 -4.27 -21.82
CA GLY A 130 -12.21 -5.56 -22.11
C GLY A 130 -11.72 -6.31 -23.35
N GLY A 131 -10.55 -5.95 -23.89
CA GLY A 131 -9.96 -6.68 -25.01
C GLY A 131 -8.74 -6.00 -25.66
N PRO A 132 -8.06 -6.71 -26.58
CA PRO A 132 -6.75 -6.32 -27.06
C PRO A 132 -6.78 -5.04 -27.89
N VAL A 133 -5.79 -4.17 -27.70
CA VAL A 133 -5.65 -2.95 -28.51
C VAL A 133 -5.11 -3.28 -29.90
N ARG A 134 -5.63 -2.62 -30.94
CA ARG A 134 -5.07 -2.69 -32.29
C ARG A 134 -3.72 -1.96 -32.36
N SER A 135 -2.66 -2.59 -31.87
CA SER A 135 -1.30 -2.03 -31.84
C SER A 135 -0.75 -1.67 -33.23
N THR A 136 -1.32 -2.24 -34.30
CA THR A 136 -0.98 -1.94 -35.69
C THR A 136 -1.65 -0.68 -36.24
N HIS A 137 -2.50 0.00 -35.47
CA HIS A 137 -3.11 1.28 -35.87
C HIS A 137 -2.03 2.35 -36.06
N ASN A 138 -2.12 3.17 -37.12
CA ASN A 138 -1.10 4.16 -37.47
C ASN A 138 -0.85 5.20 -36.36
N ALA A 139 -1.88 5.45 -35.56
CA ALA A 139 -1.81 6.34 -34.39
C ALA A 139 -0.82 5.89 -33.30
N PHE A 140 -0.46 4.60 -33.28
CA PHE A 140 0.41 4.02 -32.25
C PHE A 140 1.85 3.82 -32.71
N TYR A 141 2.17 4.23 -33.94
CA TYR A 141 3.52 4.19 -34.43
C TYR A 141 4.42 5.20 -33.71
N THR A 142 5.72 4.90 -33.66
CA THR A 142 6.74 5.79 -33.07
C THR A 142 6.85 7.12 -33.82
N SER A 143 6.59 7.13 -35.13
CA SER A 143 6.44 8.34 -35.93
C SER A 143 5.66 8.05 -37.22
N SER A 144 5.35 9.08 -38.01
CA SER A 144 4.76 8.92 -39.34
C SER A 144 5.66 8.18 -40.34
N THR A 145 6.96 8.04 -40.03
CA THR A 145 7.97 7.37 -40.88
C THR A 145 8.50 6.07 -40.28
N ASN A 146 8.23 5.78 -39.00
CA ASN A 146 8.63 4.56 -38.32
C ASN A 146 7.40 3.82 -37.76
N THR A 147 7.02 2.75 -38.46
CA THR A 147 5.82 1.95 -38.21
C THR A 147 5.96 0.94 -37.05
N THR A 148 7.00 1.07 -36.22
CA THR A 148 7.10 0.30 -34.97
C THR A 148 6.04 0.79 -34.01
N SER A 149 5.21 -0.12 -33.48
CA SER A 149 4.19 0.23 -32.48
C SER A 149 4.82 0.55 -31.14
N ARG A 150 4.26 1.56 -30.45
CA ARG A 150 4.57 1.94 -29.07
C ARG A 150 3.59 1.35 -28.06
N VAL A 151 2.67 0.51 -28.52
CA VAL A 151 1.69 -0.19 -27.70
C VAL A 151 2.05 -1.66 -27.66
N THR A 152 2.20 -2.20 -26.46
CA THR A 152 2.48 -3.62 -26.21
C THR A 152 1.29 -4.25 -25.50
N ALA A 153 0.63 -5.20 -26.15
CA ALA A 153 -0.37 -6.04 -25.52
C ALA A 153 0.32 -7.14 -24.71
N VAL A 154 -0.02 -7.30 -23.43
CA VAL A 154 0.70 -8.20 -22.51
C VAL A 154 0.03 -9.58 -22.45
N ASP A 155 -1.30 -9.64 -22.36
CA ASP A 155 -2.02 -10.89 -22.05
C ASP A 155 -2.41 -11.65 -23.32
N THR A 156 -1.44 -11.96 -24.18
CA THR A 156 -1.72 -12.67 -25.44
C THR A 156 -1.64 -14.20 -25.27
N PRO A 157 -2.67 -14.98 -25.68
CA PRO A 157 -3.97 -14.54 -26.23
C PRO A 157 -4.93 -14.08 -25.12
N PHE A 158 -5.69 -13.01 -25.39
CA PHE A 158 -6.71 -12.47 -24.48
C PHE A 158 -7.85 -13.48 -24.26
N SER A 159 -8.52 -13.38 -23.11
CA SER A 159 -9.58 -14.31 -22.70
C SER A 159 -10.88 -14.17 -23.53
N SER A 160 -11.09 -13.00 -24.13
CA SER A 160 -12.20 -12.60 -25.01
C SER A 160 -11.84 -12.78 -26.51
N PRO A 161 -12.77 -13.01 -27.47
CA PRO A 161 -12.43 -13.54 -28.79
C PRO A 161 -11.43 -12.65 -29.53
N SER A 162 -10.59 -13.30 -30.34
CA SER A 162 -9.35 -12.88 -31.02
C SER A 162 -9.39 -11.60 -31.90
N THR A 163 -10.40 -10.75 -31.78
CA THR A 163 -10.56 -9.47 -32.47
C THR A 163 -10.22 -8.30 -31.54
N ASN A 164 -9.41 -7.37 -32.04
CA ASN A 164 -9.03 -6.15 -31.31
C ASN A 164 -10.28 -5.36 -30.82
N SER A 165 -10.26 -4.89 -29.57
CA SER A 165 -11.29 -4.06 -28.93
C SER A 165 -11.26 -2.63 -29.49
N SER A 166 -12.40 -2.15 -29.99
CA SER A 166 -12.54 -0.74 -30.39
C SER A 166 -12.54 0.19 -29.18
N HIS A 167 -13.10 -0.26 -28.05
CA HIS A 167 -13.12 0.49 -26.80
C HIS A 167 -11.68 0.68 -26.26
N GLY A 168 -10.94 -0.40 -26.03
CA GLY A 168 -9.55 -0.33 -25.55
C GLY A 168 -8.62 0.42 -26.52
N THR A 169 -8.85 0.30 -27.83
CA THR A 169 -8.11 1.07 -28.85
C THR A 169 -8.40 2.57 -28.74
N HIS A 170 -9.65 2.95 -28.49
CA HIS A 170 -10.07 4.35 -28.31
C HIS A 170 -9.49 4.94 -27.03
N VAL A 171 -9.62 4.23 -25.91
CA VAL A 171 -9.06 4.58 -24.59
C VAL A 171 -7.55 4.80 -24.68
N THR A 172 -6.81 3.84 -25.24
CA THR A 172 -5.36 3.95 -25.41
C THR A 172 -4.98 5.11 -26.33
N GLY A 173 -5.78 5.35 -27.37
CA GLY A 173 -5.63 6.49 -28.26
C GLY A 173 -5.75 7.84 -27.57
N THR A 174 -6.73 7.99 -26.68
CA THR A 174 -6.95 9.22 -25.91
C THR A 174 -5.72 9.57 -25.06
N ILE A 175 -4.99 8.57 -24.57
CA ILE A 175 -3.76 8.78 -23.82
C ILE A 175 -2.61 9.22 -24.74
N LEU A 176 -2.30 8.49 -25.82
CA LEU A 176 -1.01 8.63 -26.51
C LEU A 176 -1.02 8.70 -28.05
N ALA A 177 -2.19 8.71 -28.68
CA ALA A 177 -2.29 8.68 -30.15
C ALA A 177 -1.49 9.82 -30.80
N LEU A 178 -0.63 9.45 -31.74
CA LEU A 178 0.10 10.38 -32.60
C LEU A 178 -0.67 10.55 -33.92
N PRO A 179 -1.03 11.77 -34.33
CA PRO A 179 -1.59 12.00 -35.66
C PRO A 179 -0.63 11.51 -36.75
N TRP A 180 -1.12 10.65 -37.65
CA TRP A 180 -0.32 10.09 -38.75
C TRP A 180 -0.33 10.95 -40.02
N ASN A 181 -1.26 11.91 -40.12
CA ASN A 181 -1.30 12.93 -41.16
C ASN A 181 -2.12 14.15 -40.69
N ALA A 182 -2.19 15.20 -41.49
CA ALA A 182 -2.95 16.41 -41.13
C ALA A 182 -4.45 16.15 -40.91
N GLY A 183 -5.03 15.19 -41.63
CA GLY A 183 -6.45 14.82 -41.48
C GLY A 183 -6.75 14.02 -40.20
N SER A 184 -5.74 13.53 -39.49
CA SER A 184 -5.89 12.85 -38.20
C SER A 184 -5.46 13.70 -37.01
N ALA A 185 -5.25 15.01 -37.19
CA ALA A 185 -4.87 15.93 -36.12
C ALA A 185 -5.81 15.85 -34.90
N GLN A 186 -7.08 15.55 -35.15
CA GLN A 186 -8.13 15.41 -34.13
C GLN A 186 -8.01 14.17 -33.21
N VAL A 187 -7.15 13.21 -33.52
CA VAL A 187 -6.96 12.05 -32.63
C VAL A 187 -5.88 12.28 -31.58
N LYS A 188 -5.16 13.42 -31.64
CA LYS A 188 -3.96 13.67 -30.84
C LYS A 188 -4.24 13.42 -29.35
N GLY A 189 -3.62 12.37 -28.81
CA GLY A 189 -3.72 12.04 -27.39
C GLY A 189 -2.95 13.05 -26.53
N MET A 190 -3.14 12.99 -25.21
CA MET A 190 -2.56 13.96 -24.29
C MET A 190 -1.02 13.84 -24.20
N ALA A 191 -0.49 12.61 -24.25
CA ALA A 191 0.91 12.26 -24.09
C ALA A 191 1.46 11.53 -25.33
N THR A 192 1.56 12.26 -26.45
CA THR A 192 1.85 11.69 -27.78
C THR A 192 3.21 10.99 -27.94
N SER A 193 4.14 11.13 -27.01
CA SER A 193 5.47 10.50 -26.96
C SER A 193 5.58 9.38 -25.92
N ALA A 194 4.52 9.09 -25.16
CA ALA A 194 4.47 7.96 -24.23
C ALA A 194 4.41 6.60 -24.96
N THR A 195 4.72 5.52 -24.26
CA THR A 195 4.38 4.15 -24.69
C THR A 195 3.22 3.62 -23.84
N ALA A 196 2.58 2.53 -24.26
CA ALA A 196 1.59 1.85 -23.42
C ALA A 196 1.81 0.35 -23.35
N ARG A 197 1.47 -0.21 -22.18
CA ARG A 197 1.22 -1.63 -21.97
C ARG A 197 -0.26 -1.83 -21.71
N THR A 198 -0.88 -2.77 -22.41
CA THR A 198 -2.34 -2.95 -22.40
C THR A 198 -2.69 -4.37 -22.00
N PHE A 199 -3.72 -4.49 -21.16
CA PHE A 199 -4.08 -5.69 -20.44
C PHE A 199 -5.58 -5.99 -20.56
N ASP A 200 -5.96 -7.25 -20.36
CA ASP A 200 -7.35 -7.68 -20.19
C ASP A 200 -7.81 -7.38 -18.76
N TRP A 201 -9.08 -7.10 -18.53
CA TRP A 201 -9.58 -6.74 -17.20
C TRP A 201 -9.76 -7.94 -16.25
N THR A 202 -9.43 -9.17 -16.66
CA THR A 202 -9.81 -10.40 -15.92
C THR A 202 -8.92 -10.71 -14.73
N ASP A 203 -7.69 -10.20 -14.73
CA ASP A 203 -6.65 -10.50 -13.73
C ASP A 203 -5.99 -9.20 -13.21
N ASP A 204 -6.75 -8.10 -13.24
CA ASP A 204 -6.27 -6.72 -13.09
C ASP A 204 -5.55 -6.45 -11.76
N GLU A 205 -6.01 -6.97 -10.62
CA GLU A 205 -5.26 -6.82 -9.36
C GLU A 205 -3.88 -7.47 -9.43
N THR A 206 -3.81 -8.72 -9.89
CA THR A 206 -2.55 -9.49 -9.91
C THR A 206 -1.55 -8.90 -10.90
N GLU A 207 -2.03 -8.44 -12.05
CA GLU A 207 -1.22 -7.78 -13.06
C GLU A 207 -0.77 -6.40 -12.60
N ALA A 208 -1.63 -5.65 -11.91
CA ALA A 208 -1.27 -4.36 -11.34
C ALA A 208 -0.19 -4.51 -10.26
N ILE A 209 -0.24 -5.54 -9.41
CA ILE A 209 0.83 -5.85 -8.44
C ILE A 209 2.15 -6.11 -9.17
N ASN A 210 2.12 -6.93 -10.22
CA ASN A 210 3.30 -7.25 -11.03
C ASN A 210 3.87 -6.00 -11.73
N GLU A 211 3.03 -5.13 -12.28
CA GLU A 211 3.45 -3.90 -12.93
C GLU A 211 3.97 -2.85 -11.93
N ALA A 212 3.35 -2.76 -10.76
CA ALA A 212 3.78 -1.90 -9.67
C ALA A 212 5.17 -2.30 -9.16
N ALA A 213 5.43 -3.60 -9.00
CA ALA A 213 6.75 -4.13 -8.67
C ALA A 213 7.82 -3.76 -9.73
N ASN A 214 7.40 -3.53 -10.98
CA ASN A 214 8.25 -3.07 -12.09
C ASN A 214 8.28 -1.54 -12.26
N GLY A 215 7.84 -0.77 -11.26
CA GLY A 215 7.92 0.69 -11.25
C GLY A 215 6.80 1.39 -12.04
N MET A 216 5.62 0.77 -12.16
CA MET A 216 4.43 1.46 -12.67
C MET A 216 4.07 2.67 -11.81
N LEU A 217 3.80 3.80 -12.47
CA LEU A 217 3.38 5.04 -11.82
C LEU A 217 1.87 5.30 -11.95
N LEU A 218 1.31 4.97 -13.11
CA LEU A 218 -0.06 5.34 -13.47
C LEU A 218 -0.70 4.26 -14.35
N SER A 219 -1.95 3.97 -14.07
CA SER A 219 -2.80 3.10 -14.88
C SER A 219 -4.16 3.74 -15.15
N ASN A 220 -4.79 3.29 -16.23
CA ASN A 220 -6.16 3.63 -16.57
C ASN A 220 -7.04 2.38 -16.54
N HIS A 221 -8.16 2.48 -15.83
CA HIS A 221 -9.18 1.44 -15.69
C HIS A 221 -10.54 1.98 -16.12
N SER A 222 -10.91 1.70 -17.37
CA SER A 222 -12.14 2.22 -18.01
C SER A 222 -13.25 1.17 -18.10
N TYR A 223 -13.44 0.45 -17.01
CA TYR A 223 -14.45 -0.59 -16.82
C TYR A 223 -14.96 -0.55 -15.38
N GLY A 224 -15.92 -1.43 -15.08
CA GLY A 224 -16.46 -1.63 -13.76
C GLY A 224 -17.88 -2.16 -13.83
N VAL A 225 -18.46 -2.41 -12.66
CA VAL A 225 -19.82 -2.93 -12.55
C VAL A 225 -20.82 -1.77 -12.69
N PRO A 226 -21.81 -1.86 -13.60
CA PRO A 226 -22.90 -0.88 -13.68
C PRO A 226 -23.94 -1.11 -12.58
N VAL A 227 -24.74 -0.08 -12.28
CA VAL A 227 -25.86 -0.16 -11.31
C VAL A 227 -26.88 -1.23 -11.73
N THR A 228 -27.16 -1.35 -13.04
CA THR A 228 -28.05 -2.37 -13.60
C THR A 228 -27.30 -3.26 -14.58
N GLY A 229 -27.22 -4.54 -14.24
CA GLY A 229 -26.58 -5.58 -15.05
C GLY A 229 -27.58 -6.45 -15.83
N GLY A 230 -27.08 -7.51 -16.48
CA GLY A 230 -27.91 -8.44 -17.27
C GLY A 230 -28.92 -9.26 -16.44
N THR A 231 -28.74 -9.32 -15.12
CA THR A 231 -29.61 -10.02 -14.16
C THR A 231 -30.53 -9.07 -13.36
N GLY A 232 -30.49 -7.76 -13.64
CA GLY A 232 -31.24 -6.73 -12.91
C GLY A 232 -30.34 -5.75 -12.15
N PRO A 233 -30.92 -4.86 -11.33
CA PRO A 233 -30.17 -3.92 -10.50
C PRO A 233 -29.36 -4.64 -9.43
N LEU A 234 -28.20 -4.08 -9.09
CA LEU A 234 -27.41 -4.51 -7.95
C LEU A 234 -28.17 -4.28 -6.63
N PRO A 235 -27.88 -5.06 -5.57
CA PRO A 235 -28.39 -4.78 -4.25
C PRO A 235 -28.01 -3.36 -3.80
N ALA A 236 -28.97 -2.62 -3.24
CA ALA A 236 -28.76 -1.23 -2.83
C ALA A 236 -27.59 -1.07 -1.84
N TRP A 237 -27.41 -2.02 -0.92
CA TRP A 237 -26.31 -1.99 0.05
C TRP A 237 -24.91 -2.07 -0.59
N TYR A 238 -24.80 -2.61 -1.81
CA TYR A 238 -23.52 -2.82 -2.48
C TYR A 238 -23.10 -1.58 -3.29
N ILE A 239 -24.06 -0.77 -3.72
CA ILE A 239 -23.80 0.50 -4.40
C ILE A 239 -23.34 1.50 -3.35
N GLY A 240 -22.27 2.25 -3.63
CA GLY A 240 -21.69 3.23 -2.71
C GLY A 240 -20.80 2.65 -1.60
N ALA A 241 -20.92 1.35 -1.30
CA ALA A 241 -20.18 0.68 -0.23
C ALA A 241 -18.68 0.46 -0.51
N TYR A 242 -17.87 0.53 0.55
CA TYR A 242 -16.46 0.14 0.55
C TYR A 242 -16.35 -1.37 0.75
N VAL A 243 -16.31 -2.14 -0.34
CA VAL A 243 -16.35 -3.61 -0.32
C VAL A 243 -14.95 -4.22 -0.51
N GLU A 244 -14.84 -5.54 -0.59
CA GLU A 244 -13.53 -6.22 -0.70
C GLU A 244 -12.72 -5.73 -1.92
N ASP A 245 -13.36 -5.50 -3.06
CA ASP A 245 -12.69 -4.90 -4.23
C ASP A 245 -12.08 -3.53 -3.90
N SER A 246 -12.80 -2.69 -3.15
CA SER A 246 -12.30 -1.38 -2.72
C SER A 246 -11.10 -1.53 -1.78
N ARG A 247 -11.17 -2.50 -0.86
CA ARG A 247 -10.12 -2.84 0.10
C ARG A 247 -8.87 -3.35 -0.60
N ALA A 248 -9.00 -4.26 -1.56
CA ALA A 248 -7.90 -4.82 -2.34
C ALA A 248 -7.11 -3.73 -3.07
N TRP A 249 -7.78 -2.78 -3.72
CA TRP A 249 -7.12 -1.67 -4.40
C TRP A 249 -6.44 -0.68 -3.45
N ASP A 250 -6.99 -0.46 -2.26
CA ASP A 250 -6.31 0.31 -1.21
C ASP A 250 -5.06 -0.42 -0.68
N GLU A 251 -5.12 -1.75 -0.54
CA GLU A 251 -4.00 -2.59 -0.13
C GLU A 251 -2.86 -2.58 -1.15
N ILE A 252 -3.18 -2.72 -2.45
CA ILE A 252 -2.19 -2.64 -3.55
C ILE A 252 -1.48 -1.28 -3.53
N THR A 253 -2.25 -0.20 -3.48
CA THR A 253 -1.69 1.17 -3.56
C THR A 253 -0.93 1.57 -2.29
N TYR A 254 -1.35 1.09 -1.11
CA TYR A 254 -0.60 1.28 0.13
C TYR A 254 0.79 0.63 0.06
N ASN A 255 0.87 -0.57 -0.52
CA ASN A 255 2.15 -1.29 -0.72
C ASN A 255 2.94 -0.79 -1.95
N ALA A 256 2.31 -0.03 -2.85
CA ALA A 256 2.92 0.58 -4.03
C ALA A 256 2.77 2.13 -4.02
N PRO A 257 3.48 2.87 -3.15
CA PRO A 257 3.20 4.29 -2.86
C PRO A 257 3.42 5.27 -4.03
N PHE A 258 4.03 4.83 -5.13
CA PHE A 258 4.18 5.63 -6.36
C PHE A 258 3.09 5.35 -7.41
N TYR A 259 2.30 4.29 -7.23
CA TYR A 259 1.30 3.86 -8.17
C TYR A 259 -0.06 4.50 -7.86
N LEU A 260 -0.58 5.29 -8.81
CA LEU A 260 -1.93 5.85 -8.75
C LEU A 260 -2.82 5.22 -9.84
N PRO A 261 -3.79 4.37 -9.46
CA PRO A 261 -4.82 3.88 -10.36
C PRO A 261 -5.85 4.96 -10.67
N VAL A 262 -6.18 5.13 -11.95
CA VAL A 262 -7.21 6.07 -12.43
C VAL A 262 -8.42 5.29 -12.94
N TYR A 263 -9.54 5.40 -12.23
CA TYR A 263 -10.78 4.69 -12.53
C TYR A 263 -11.83 5.60 -13.15
N SER A 264 -12.59 5.07 -14.11
CA SER A 264 -13.81 5.73 -14.57
C SER A 264 -14.94 5.61 -13.53
N ALA A 265 -15.71 6.68 -13.30
CA ALA A 265 -16.81 6.66 -12.32
C ALA A 265 -18.00 5.75 -12.71
N GLY A 266 -18.22 5.51 -14.01
CA GLY A 266 -19.37 4.77 -14.52
C GLY A 266 -20.35 5.66 -15.28
N ASN A 267 -21.22 5.03 -16.06
CA ASN A 267 -22.11 5.72 -16.99
C ASN A 267 -23.60 5.60 -16.60
N ASP A 268 -23.88 5.42 -15.30
CA ASP A 268 -25.22 5.21 -14.75
C ASP A 268 -25.89 6.52 -14.28
N GLY A 269 -25.39 7.69 -14.69
CA GLY A 269 -25.89 8.99 -14.20
C GLY A 269 -27.40 9.23 -14.40
N ASN A 270 -28.02 8.66 -15.44
CA ASN A 270 -29.47 8.71 -15.65
C ASN A 270 -30.22 7.47 -15.14
N ASN A 271 -29.50 6.46 -14.63
CA ASN A 271 -30.04 5.24 -14.08
C ASN A 271 -30.38 5.46 -12.59
N ASN A 272 -31.64 5.22 -12.21
CA ASN A 272 -32.12 5.35 -10.83
C ASN A 272 -32.69 4.02 -10.31
N ASP A 273 -32.17 2.90 -10.79
CA ASP A 273 -32.62 1.56 -10.38
C ASP A 273 -32.07 1.13 -9.02
N ASN A 274 -31.18 1.92 -8.40
CA ASN A 274 -30.85 1.75 -6.99
C ASN A 274 -32.14 1.91 -6.16
N SER A 275 -32.52 0.84 -5.47
CA SER A 275 -33.82 0.77 -4.77
C SER A 275 -33.89 1.60 -3.49
N ASP A 276 -32.75 1.95 -2.89
CA ASP A 276 -32.68 2.75 -1.66
C ASP A 276 -31.40 3.63 -1.65
N PRO A 277 -31.31 4.59 -2.58
CA PRO A 277 -30.13 5.44 -2.71
C PRO A 277 -30.05 6.45 -1.56
N ILE A 278 -28.83 6.88 -1.22
CA ILE A 278 -28.58 7.95 -0.24
C ILE A 278 -29.53 9.15 -0.41
N ALA A 279 -29.69 9.58 -1.68
CA ALA A 279 -30.72 10.51 -2.10
C ALA A 279 -31.02 10.32 -3.59
N PHE A 280 -32.15 10.86 -4.05
CA PHE A 280 -32.52 10.77 -5.46
C PHE A 280 -31.45 11.36 -6.37
N GLY A 281 -31.03 10.59 -7.38
CA GLY A 281 -30.09 11.04 -8.41
C GLY A 281 -28.61 10.91 -8.05
N ILE A 282 -28.27 10.44 -6.85
CA ILE A 282 -26.89 10.16 -6.42
C ILE A 282 -26.73 8.68 -6.04
N ASP A 283 -25.54 8.30 -5.54
CA ASP A 283 -25.24 6.94 -5.05
C ASP A 283 -25.21 5.86 -6.15
N LYS A 284 -24.16 5.92 -7.00
CA LYS A 284 -24.04 5.13 -8.25
C LYS A 284 -22.63 4.59 -8.51
N LEU A 285 -21.75 4.66 -7.52
CA LEU A 285 -20.38 4.13 -7.61
C LEU A 285 -20.35 2.72 -7.04
N VAL A 286 -19.50 1.86 -7.58
CA VAL A 286 -19.50 0.43 -7.24
C VAL A 286 -18.07 -0.08 -7.14
N GLY A 287 -17.79 -0.90 -6.12
CA GLY A 287 -16.54 -1.66 -5.98
C GLY A 287 -15.29 -0.78 -5.94
N ASN A 288 -14.32 -1.08 -6.81
CA ASN A 288 -13.03 -0.38 -6.91
C ASN A 288 -13.14 1.16 -7.03
N LYS A 289 -14.25 1.69 -7.57
CA LYS A 289 -14.48 3.14 -7.72
C LYS A 289 -14.65 3.86 -6.39
N VAL A 290 -14.98 3.13 -5.32
CA VAL A 290 -15.16 3.62 -3.95
C VAL A 290 -13.86 3.55 -3.13
N ALA A 291 -12.79 2.91 -3.63
CA ALA A 291 -11.50 2.83 -2.93
C ALA A 291 -10.94 4.23 -2.57
N LYS A 292 -10.30 4.34 -1.40
CA LYS A 292 -9.79 5.63 -0.88
C LYS A 292 -8.58 6.12 -1.67
N ASN A 293 -7.71 5.21 -2.07
CA ASN A 293 -6.39 5.52 -2.61
C ASN A 293 -6.34 5.63 -4.14
N VAL A 294 -7.44 5.28 -4.83
CA VAL A 294 -7.58 5.45 -6.29
C VAL A 294 -8.07 6.86 -6.64
N LEU A 295 -7.91 7.26 -7.91
CA LEU A 295 -8.49 8.48 -8.47
C LEU A 295 -9.68 8.15 -9.38
N THR A 296 -10.89 8.40 -8.92
CA THR A 296 -12.16 8.14 -9.63
C THR A 296 -12.57 9.37 -10.44
N ILE A 297 -12.85 9.19 -11.73
CA ILE A 297 -13.02 10.27 -12.70
C ILE A 297 -14.46 10.34 -13.24
N ALA A 298 -15.11 11.49 -13.00
CA ALA A 298 -16.39 11.86 -13.60
C ALA A 298 -16.22 12.32 -15.06
N ASN A 299 -17.31 12.29 -15.82
CA ASN A 299 -17.36 12.78 -17.19
C ASN A 299 -18.03 14.15 -17.29
N ALA A 300 -17.29 15.15 -17.78
CA ALA A 300 -17.84 16.44 -18.18
C ALA A 300 -18.06 16.53 -19.71
N GLN A 301 -18.89 17.50 -20.07
CA GLN A 301 -18.96 18.04 -21.43
C GLN A 301 -17.72 18.90 -21.72
N ASP A 302 -17.61 19.38 -22.97
CA ASP A 302 -16.53 20.28 -23.36
C ASP A 302 -16.48 21.54 -22.49
N ALA A 303 -15.33 21.77 -21.85
CA ALA A 303 -15.11 22.94 -21.03
C ALA A 303 -14.74 24.14 -21.92
N THR A 304 -15.34 25.28 -21.64
CA THR A 304 -14.96 26.55 -22.28
C THR A 304 -13.79 27.16 -21.52
N ILE A 305 -12.61 27.12 -22.12
CA ILE A 305 -11.35 27.60 -21.53
C ILE A 305 -10.90 28.86 -22.24
N ALA A 306 -10.62 29.92 -21.47
CA ALA A 306 -10.08 31.16 -22.00
C ALA A 306 -8.61 31.00 -22.46
N ALA A 307 -8.11 31.97 -23.22
CA ALA A 307 -6.76 31.90 -23.80
C ALA A 307 -5.63 31.86 -22.74
N ASP A 308 -5.86 32.41 -21.55
CA ASP A 308 -4.95 32.37 -20.41
C ASP A 308 -5.05 31.07 -19.59
N GLY A 309 -5.99 30.19 -19.95
CA GLY A 309 -6.25 28.92 -19.31
C GLY A 309 -7.34 28.96 -18.23
N SER A 310 -7.96 30.11 -17.93
CA SER A 310 -9.05 30.17 -16.94
C SER A 310 -10.30 29.43 -17.41
N LEU A 311 -11.03 28.82 -16.47
CA LEU A 311 -12.31 28.17 -16.77
C LEU A 311 -13.40 29.23 -16.88
N THR A 312 -14.14 29.23 -17.99
CA THR A 312 -15.33 30.07 -18.16
C THR A 312 -16.59 29.31 -17.77
N SER A 313 -16.74 28.07 -18.26
CA SER A 313 -17.89 27.21 -17.95
C SER A 313 -17.60 25.76 -18.29
N VAL A 314 -18.20 24.85 -17.53
CA VAL A 314 -18.24 23.41 -17.82
C VAL A 314 -19.52 22.84 -17.21
N ASN A 315 -20.12 21.86 -17.87
CA ASN A 315 -21.26 21.11 -17.34
C ASN A 315 -20.88 19.65 -17.20
N ILE A 316 -21.42 18.98 -16.19
CA ILE A 316 -21.29 17.54 -16.06
C ILE A 316 -22.07 16.86 -17.20
N ASN A 317 -21.59 15.73 -17.69
CA ASN A 317 -22.38 14.89 -18.58
C ASN A 317 -23.42 14.14 -17.74
N SER A 318 -24.69 14.16 -18.15
CA SER A 318 -25.78 13.53 -17.39
C SER A 318 -25.64 12.00 -17.25
N GLY A 319 -24.86 11.37 -18.14
CA GLY A 319 -24.53 9.96 -18.03
C GLY A 319 -23.49 9.63 -16.97
N SER A 320 -22.73 10.60 -16.43
CA SER A 320 -21.69 10.31 -15.43
C SER A 320 -22.30 9.80 -14.13
N SER A 321 -21.84 8.67 -13.59
CA SER A 321 -22.22 8.22 -12.24
C SER A 321 -21.77 9.23 -11.18
N GLN A 322 -22.61 9.43 -10.16
CA GLN A 322 -22.36 10.28 -9.01
C GLN A 322 -22.04 9.43 -7.77
N GLY A 323 -21.20 9.95 -6.88
CA GLY A 323 -21.08 9.44 -5.52
C GLY A 323 -22.20 10.00 -4.63
N PRO A 324 -21.93 10.30 -3.34
CA PRO A 324 -20.69 9.99 -2.62
C PRO A 324 -20.57 8.46 -2.42
N SER A 325 -19.57 8.02 -1.67
CA SER A 325 -19.63 6.69 -1.06
C SER A 325 -20.63 6.67 0.11
N ASP A 326 -20.98 5.48 0.58
CA ASP A 326 -21.89 5.27 1.71
C ASP A 326 -21.38 5.94 2.99
N ASP A 327 -20.08 5.87 3.26
CA ASP A 327 -19.46 6.56 4.39
C ASP A 327 -19.33 8.08 4.18
N ARG A 328 -19.88 8.64 3.09
CA ARG A 328 -19.96 10.07 2.74
C ARG A 328 -18.63 10.70 2.29
N ARG A 329 -17.67 9.90 1.81
CA ARG A 329 -16.48 10.44 1.15
C ARG A 329 -16.82 11.12 -0.16
N ILE A 330 -16.03 12.14 -0.50
CA ILE A 330 -16.14 12.86 -1.76
C ILE A 330 -15.72 11.93 -2.88
N LYS A 331 -16.71 11.46 -3.65
CA LYS A 331 -16.51 10.71 -4.89
C LYS A 331 -17.52 11.17 -5.95
N PRO A 332 -17.17 11.13 -7.26
CA PRO A 332 -15.84 10.89 -7.81
C PRO A 332 -14.80 11.91 -7.28
N ASP A 333 -13.51 11.63 -7.39
CA ASP A 333 -12.49 12.52 -6.82
C ASP A 333 -12.39 13.83 -7.63
N ILE A 334 -12.36 13.72 -8.97
CA ILE A 334 -12.30 14.86 -9.89
C ILE A 334 -13.05 14.53 -11.18
N THR A 335 -13.11 15.51 -12.08
CA THR A 335 -13.75 15.40 -13.39
C THR A 335 -12.75 15.59 -14.54
N GLY A 336 -12.92 14.79 -15.59
CA GLY A 336 -12.25 14.93 -16.88
C GLY A 336 -13.25 15.16 -18.02
N ASN A 337 -12.76 15.42 -19.23
CA ASN A 337 -13.62 15.50 -20.41
C ASN A 337 -13.61 14.17 -21.16
N GLY A 338 -14.78 13.57 -21.27
CA GLY A 338 -15.02 12.34 -22.02
C GLY A 338 -16.27 12.39 -22.89
N THR A 339 -16.70 13.56 -23.37
CA THR A 339 -17.89 13.70 -24.23
C THR A 339 -17.47 14.02 -25.67
N GLY A 340 -17.88 13.21 -26.64
CA GLY A 340 -17.61 13.45 -28.06
C GLY A 340 -16.14 13.30 -28.48
N LEU A 341 -15.36 12.45 -27.80
CA LEU A 341 -13.93 12.31 -28.07
C LEU A 341 -13.67 11.48 -29.32
N VAL A 342 -13.07 12.08 -30.35
CA VAL A 342 -12.59 11.36 -31.54
C VAL A 342 -11.23 10.73 -31.27
N SER A 343 -11.17 9.39 -31.35
CA SER A 343 -9.96 8.60 -31.11
C SER A 343 -9.89 7.40 -32.08
N PRO A 344 -8.73 6.72 -32.23
CA PRO A 344 -8.59 5.49 -33.01
C PRO A 344 -9.54 4.36 -32.55
N ILE A 345 -10.02 3.55 -33.48
CA ILE A 345 -10.77 2.32 -33.19
C ILE A 345 -10.17 1.12 -33.92
N SER A 346 -10.62 -0.08 -33.57
CA SER A 346 -9.96 -1.33 -33.99
C SER A 346 -10.37 -1.84 -35.39
N THR A 347 -11.27 -1.17 -36.10
CA THR A 347 -11.83 -1.65 -37.38
C THR A 347 -10.89 -1.52 -38.58
N GLY A 348 -9.87 -0.65 -38.50
CA GLY A 348 -8.82 -0.48 -39.51
C GLY A 348 -7.60 0.24 -38.94
N ASN A 349 -6.53 0.45 -39.74
CA ASN A 349 -5.30 1.10 -39.25
C ASN A 349 -5.36 2.63 -39.26
N THR A 350 -6.43 3.20 -39.80
CA THR A 350 -6.64 4.65 -39.90
C THR A 350 -8.06 5.06 -39.48
N THR A 351 -8.80 4.13 -38.87
CA THR A 351 -10.21 4.31 -38.52
C THR A 351 -10.34 4.99 -37.17
N THR A 352 -11.22 5.96 -37.10
CA THR A 352 -11.52 6.72 -35.88
C THR A 352 -13.01 6.75 -35.66
N ALA A 353 -13.43 6.89 -34.40
CA ALA A 353 -14.82 7.18 -34.05
C ALA A 353 -14.87 8.14 -32.86
N ASP A 354 -15.99 8.83 -32.71
CA ASP A 354 -16.36 9.56 -31.50
C ASP A 354 -16.95 8.58 -30.47
N TYR A 355 -16.52 8.66 -29.21
CA TYR A 355 -17.18 8.01 -28.08
C TYR A 355 -17.40 9.00 -26.94
N SER A 356 -18.41 8.72 -26.12
CA SER A 356 -18.73 9.48 -24.91
C SER A 356 -18.87 8.56 -23.69
N GLY A 357 -18.33 8.98 -22.55
CA GLY A 357 -18.47 8.30 -21.26
C GLY A 357 -17.32 8.58 -20.30
N THR A 358 -17.46 8.13 -19.05
CA THR A 358 -16.35 8.16 -18.07
C THR A 358 -15.14 7.35 -18.54
N SER A 359 -15.38 6.35 -19.39
CA SER A 359 -14.33 5.58 -20.08
C SER A 359 -13.45 6.42 -21.01
N MET A 360 -13.92 7.59 -21.45
CA MET A 360 -13.15 8.54 -22.25
C MET A 360 -12.56 9.66 -21.38
N ALA A 361 -13.21 10.00 -20.26
CA ALA A 361 -12.71 10.98 -19.29
C ALA A 361 -11.50 10.46 -18.50
N ALA A 362 -11.53 9.19 -18.07
CA ALA A 362 -10.41 8.55 -17.36
C ALA A 362 -9.09 8.56 -18.15
N PRO A 363 -9.03 8.18 -19.45
CA PRO A 363 -7.78 8.26 -20.22
C PRO A 363 -7.39 9.69 -20.56
N ASN A 364 -8.34 10.63 -20.68
CA ASN A 364 -8.03 12.06 -20.80
C ASN A 364 -7.28 12.58 -19.56
N VAL A 365 -7.75 12.22 -18.36
CA VAL A 365 -7.06 12.54 -17.10
C VAL A 365 -5.73 11.79 -17.01
N THR A 366 -5.70 10.48 -17.23
CA THR A 366 -4.48 9.65 -17.13
C THR A 366 -3.35 10.20 -18.01
N GLY A 367 -3.65 10.47 -19.29
CA GLY A 367 -2.66 11.04 -20.20
C GLY A 367 -2.15 12.42 -19.75
N THR A 368 -3.03 13.25 -19.18
CA THR A 368 -2.66 14.56 -18.64
C THR A 368 -1.77 14.44 -17.39
N LEU A 369 -2.08 13.51 -16.47
CA LEU A 369 -1.30 13.27 -15.27
C LEU A 369 0.09 12.67 -15.57
N LEU A 370 0.25 11.91 -16.66
CA LEU A 370 1.58 11.48 -17.13
C LEU A 370 2.49 12.67 -17.45
N LEU A 371 1.94 13.74 -18.02
CA LEU A 371 2.69 14.97 -18.30
C LEU A 371 3.13 15.66 -17.01
N LEU A 372 2.29 15.64 -15.97
CA LEU A 372 2.64 16.21 -14.65
C LEU A 372 3.72 15.39 -13.95
N GLN A 373 3.70 14.06 -14.04
CA GLN A 373 4.79 13.21 -13.55
C GLN A 373 6.09 13.49 -14.30
N GLN A 374 6.03 13.60 -15.64
CA GLN A 374 7.19 14.00 -16.44
C GLN A 374 7.73 15.37 -16.01
N HIS A 375 6.84 16.34 -15.79
CA HIS A 375 7.22 17.69 -15.38
C HIS A 375 7.90 17.70 -14.02
N HIS A 376 7.30 17.01 -13.03
CA HIS A 376 7.88 16.89 -11.70
C HIS A 376 9.24 16.22 -11.75
N LYS A 377 9.42 15.17 -12.55
CA LYS A 377 10.71 14.53 -12.79
C LYS A 377 11.74 15.47 -13.39
N ASN A 378 11.35 16.31 -14.36
CA ASN A 378 12.23 17.32 -14.95
C ASN A 378 12.65 18.40 -13.93
N VAL A 379 11.76 18.75 -13.01
CA VAL A 379 12.00 19.80 -12.00
C VAL A 379 12.73 19.27 -10.77
N THR A 380 12.55 18.02 -10.36
CA THR A 380 13.04 17.50 -9.06
C THR A 380 13.97 16.29 -9.17
N ASN A 381 14.15 15.71 -10.36
CA ASN A 381 14.78 14.40 -10.57
C ASN A 381 14.05 13.22 -9.92
N SER A 382 12.82 13.38 -9.44
CA SER A 382 12.02 12.32 -8.83
C SER A 382 10.58 12.33 -9.35
N PHE A 383 9.91 11.18 -9.32
CA PHE A 383 8.47 11.12 -9.55
C PHE A 383 7.74 11.45 -8.25
N MET A 384 6.50 11.94 -8.36
CA MET A 384 5.61 12.14 -7.23
C MET A 384 5.09 10.78 -6.73
N LYS A 385 4.88 10.65 -5.41
CA LYS A 385 4.03 9.57 -4.87
C LYS A 385 2.59 9.70 -5.37
N ALA A 386 1.84 8.61 -5.31
CA ALA A 386 0.43 8.55 -5.70
C ALA A 386 -0.40 9.61 -4.97
N ALA A 387 -0.25 9.70 -3.64
CA ALA A 387 -0.89 10.73 -2.81
C ALA A 387 -0.56 12.15 -3.25
N THR A 388 0.69 12.42 -3.67
CA THR A 388 1.11 13.75 -4.13
C THR A 388 0.46 14.11 -5.46
N LEU A 389 0.43 13.17 -6.42
CA LEU A 389 -0.21 13.40 -7.72
C LEU A 389 -1.73 13.54 -7.58
N LYS A 390 -2.38 12.68 -6.79
CA LYS A 390 -3.82 12.77 -6.46
C LYS A 390 -4.14 14.09 -5.77
N GLY A 391 -3.40 14.43 -4.72
CA GLY A 391 -3.56 15.66 -3.96
C GLY A 391 -3.33 16.91 -4.82
N LEU A 392 -2.31 16.93 -5.68
CA LEU A 392 -2.07 18.04 -6.60
C LEU A 392 -3.22 18.22 -7.60
N ALA A 393 -3.74 17.11 -8.15
CA ALA A 393 -4.87 17.13 -9.07
C ALA A 393 -6.14 17.68 -8.40
N CYS A 394 -6.46 17.23 -7.18
CA CYS A 394 -7.61 17.72 -6.41
C CYS A 394 -7.42 19.18 -5.97
N HIS A 395 -6.24 19.54 -5.46
CA HIS A 395 -5.93 20.89 -4.97
C HIS A 395 -6.05 21.97 -6.06
N THR A 396 -5.66 21.62 -7.28
CA THR A 396 -5.59 22.57 -8.39
C THR A 396 -6.79 22.54 -9.32
N ALA A 397 -7.72 21.60 -9.13
CA ALA A 397 -8.94 21.52 -9.90
C ALA A 397 -9.74 22.84 -9.89
N ASP A 398 -10.38 23.13 -11.01
CA ASP A 398 -11.33 24.23 -11.10
C ASP A 398 -12.66 23.77 -10.50
N ASP A 399 -13.06 24.39 -9.38
CA ASP A 399 -14.36 24.19 -8.74
C ASP A 399 -15.49 24.46 -9.76
N ALA A 400 -16.42 23.52 -9.90
CA ALA A 400 -17.50 23.55 -10.86
C ALA A 400 -18.69 22.78 -10.32
N GLY A 401 -19.91 23.19 -10.66
CA GLY A 401 -21.12 22.66 -10.03
C GLY A 401 -21.49 23.47 -8.80
N THR A 402 -21.71 22.79 -7.67
CA THR A 402 -21.97 23.48 -6.40
C THR A 402 -20.66 24.00 -5.84
N VAL A 403 -20.67 25.13 -5.12
CA VAL A 403 -19.42 25.68 -4.55
C VAL A 403 -18.84 24.70 -3.53
N GLY A 404 -17.56 24.36 -3.70
CA GLY A 404 -16.87 23.34 -2.91
C GLY A 404 -17.07 21.93 -3.49
N PRO A 405 -16.49 20.90 -2.84
CA PRO A 405 -16.61 19.55 -3.37
C PRO A 405 -18.06 19.08 -3.40
N ASP A 406 -18.43 18.32 -4.43
CA ASP A 406 -19.77 17.76 -4.56
C ASP A 406 -19.76 16.32 -5.13
N PRO A 407 -20.86 15.55 -4.98
CA PRO A 407 -20.95 14.17 -5.46
C PRO A 407 -20.93 13.97 -6.98
N SER A 408 -20.91 15.05 -7.77
CA SER A 408 -20.96 15.01 -9.23
C SER A 408 -19.60 15.35 -9.85
N PHE A 409 -19.02 16.49 -9.47
CA PHE A 409 -17.75 16.98 -9.96
C PHE A 409 -16.55 16.53 -9.10
N GLY A 410 -16.80 16.05 -7.89
CA GLY A 410 -15.74 15.82 -6.91
C GLY A 410 -15.13 17.13 -6.45
N TRP A 411 -13.81 17.22 -6.45
CA TRP A 411 -13.06 18.46 -6.21
C TRP A 411 -13.05 19.42 -7.41
N GLY A 412 -13.61 19.03 -8.56
CA GLY A 412 -13.75 19.87 -9.75
C GLY A 412 -13.11 19.32 -11.02
N LEU A 413 -13.04 20.15 -12.06
CA LEU A 413 -12.42 19.82 -13.35
C LEU A 413 -10.88 19.90 -13.26
N LEU A 414 -10.16 18.88 -13.73
CA LEU A 414 -8.69 18.87 -13.73
C LEU A 414 -8.12 20.13 -14.42
N ASN A 415 -7.21 20.83 -13.73
CA ASN A 415 -6.49 21.99 -14.27
C ASN A 415 -4.97 21.74 -14.26
N ALA A 416 -4.45 21.10 -15.31
CA ALA A 416 -3.05 20.73 -15.39
C ALA A 416 -2.09 21.93 -15.51
N LYS A 417 -2.58 23.06 -16.04
CA LYS A 417 -1.81 24.31 -16.10
C LYS A 417 -1.48 24.78 -14.67
N LYS A 418 -2.49 24.89 -13.82
CA LYS A 418 -2.33 25.31 -12.42
C LYS A 418 -1.48 24.31 -11.63
N ALA A 419 -1.63 23.00 -11.89
CA ALA A 419 -0.76 21.96 -11.33
C ALA A 419 0.71 22.16 -11.72
N ALA A 420 1.02 22.39 -13.00
CA ALA A 420 2.38 22.63 -13.48
C ALA A 420 2.97 23.95 -12.93
N GLU A 421 2.17 25.02 -12.84
CA GLU A 421 2.57 26.27 -12.19
C GLU A 421 2.87 26.06 -10.70
N THR A 422 2.08 25.24 -10.01
CA THR A 422 2.30 24.86 -8.61
C THR A 422 3.60 24.09 -8.42
N ILE A 423 3.98 23.22 -9.37
CA ILE A 423 5.28 22.54 -9.37
C ILE A 423 6.43 23.54 -9.61
N ASN A 424 6.31 24.40 -10.61
CA ASN A 424 7.37 25.36 -10.98
C ASN A 424 7.68 26.38 -9.87
N ASN A 425 6.64 26.79 -9.14
CA ASN A 425 6.70 27.80 -8.10
C ASN A 425 6.88 27.25 -6.69
N ASN A 426 7.13 25.95 -6.53
CA ASN A 426 7.33 25.32 -5.23
C ASN A 426 8.46 26.01 -4.44
N GLY A 427 8.14 26.51 -3.24
CA GLY A 427 8.98 27.34 -2.37
C GLY A 427 8.80 28.84 -2.56
N LEU A 428 8.13 29.31 -3.62
CA LEU A 428 7.90 30.74 -3.88
C LEU A 428 6.43 31.11 -3.64
N THR A 429 5.56 30.81 -4.60
CA THR A 429 4.11 31.12 -4.51
C THR A 429 3.25 29.89 -4.24
N SER A 430 3.90 28.73 -4.15
CA SER A 430 3.29 27.46 -3.77
C SER A 430 4.23 26.64 -2.90
N TRP A 431 3.69 25.61 -2.27
CA TRP A 431 4.42 24.61 -1.52
C TRP A 431 3.96 23.22 -1.94
N ILE A 432 4.88 22.31 -2.22
CA ILE A 432 4.64 20.88 -2.37
C ILE A 432 5.69 20.16 -1.53
N SER A 433 5.26 19.31 -0.61
CA SER A 433 6.16 18.40 0.12
C SER A 433 5.49 17.07 0.44
N GLU A 434 6.33 16.06 0.69
CA GLU A 434 5.93 14.72 1.14
C GLU A 434 6.51 14.50 2.53
N GLU A 435 5.66 14.46 3.54
CA GLU A 435 6.03 14.44 4.95
C GLU A 435 5.57 13.13 5.62
N ARG A 436 6.00 12.91 6.86
CA ARG A 436 5.53 11.84 7.74
C ARG A 436 5.09 12.41 9.07
N LEU A 437 3.87 12.08 9.51
CA LEU A 437 3.39 12.36 10.85
C LEU A 437 3.53 11.09 11.70
N ASN A 438 4.34 11.13 12.76
CA ASN A 438 4.47 10.02 13.69
C ASN A 438 3.40 10.08 14.79
N GLN A 439 3.19 8.97 15.50
CA GLN A 439 2.23 8.89 16.60
C GLN A 439 2.50 9.98 17.66
N GLY A 440 1.47 10.74 18.00
CA GLY A 440 1.49 11.88 18.92
C GLY A 440 2.10 13.16 18.33
N GLN A 441 2.59 13.15 17.08
CA GLN A 441 3.25 14.30 16.47
C GLN A 441 2.23 15.33 15.97
N THR A 442 2.60 16.60 16.11
CA THR A 442 1.95 17.72 15.40
C THR A 442 2.96 18.34 14.45
N PHE A 443 2.55 18.59 13.21
CA PHE A 443 3.31 19.38 12.25
C PHE A 443 2.76 20.81 12.20
N THR A 444 3.65 21.80 12.12
CA THR A 444 3.29 23.21 11.97
C THR A 444 4.18 23.90 10.96
N MET A 445 3.61 24.74 10.10
CA MET A 445 4.37 25.65 9.24
C MET A 445 3.70 27.03 9.18
N THR A 446 4.52 28.08 9.13
CA THR A 446 4.04 29.44 8.90
C THR A 446 4.17 29.79 7.42
N VAL A 447 3.09 30.27 6.82
CA VAL A 447 3.07 30.75 5.43
C VAL A 447 2.58 32.18 5.37
N ARG A 448 3.08 32.96 4.42
CA ARG A 448 2.64 34.33 4.18
C ARG A 448 1.73 34.40 2.97
N SER A 449 0.57 35.04 3.10
CA SER A 449 -0.30 35.34 1.97
C SER A 449 -0.23 36.82 1.59
N ASN A 450 -0.31 37.12 0.29
CA ASN A 450 -0.44 38.48 -0.23
C ASN A 450 -1.87 39.05 -0.08
N GLY A 451 -2.85 38.19 0.23
CA GLY A 451 -4.23 38.58 0.46
C GLY A 451 -5.06 38.86 -0.80
N GLY A 452 -6.37 38.99 -0.57
CA GLY A 452 -7.37 39.37 -1.56
C GLY A 452 -8.02 38.20 -2.30
N ALA A 453 -9.22 38.44 -2.85
CA ALA A 453 -10.05 37.43 -3.52
C ALA A 453 -9.42 36.83 -4.79
N ALA A 454 -8.45 37.53 -5.40
CA ALA A 454 -7.69 37.01 -6.53
C ALA A 454 -6.56 36.04 -6.13
N ASN A 455 -6.23 35.95 -4.83
CA ASN A 455 -5.17 35.11 -4.29
C ASN A 455 -5.69 34.28 -3.10
N PRO A 456 -6.67 33.38 -3.31
CA PRO A 456 -7.15 32.52 -2.24
C PRO A 456 -6.00 31.70 -1.66
N LEU A 457 -5.93 31.61 -0.34
CA LEU A 457 -4.97 30.74 0.35
C LEU A 457 -5.61 29.35 0.45
N ILE A 458 -4.98 28.37 -0.19
CA ILE A 458 -5.45 26.99 -0.21
C ILE A 458 -4.34 26.10 0.34
N ALA A 459 -4.66 25.23 1.30
CA ALA A 459 -3.76 24.19 1.78
C ALA A 459 -4.50 22.86 1.80
N SER A 460 -3.88 21.79 1.29
CA SER A 460 -4.46 20.45 1.32
C SER A 460 -3.44 19.41 1.74
N ILE A 461 -3.92 18.41 2.48
CA ILE A 461 -3.19 17.17 2.72
C ILE A 461 -3.84 16.01 1.96
N THR A 462 -3.03 15.06 1.52
CA THR A 462 -3.51 13.82 0.90
C THR A 462 -2.60 12.69 1.32
N TRP A 463 -3.17 11.52 1.64
CA TRP A 463 -2.39 10.35 2.02
C TRP A 463 -2.94 9.07 1.41
N THR A 464 -2.03 8.15 1.12
CA THR A 464 -2.37 6.76 0.84
C THR A 464 -2.64 6.10 2.19
N ASP A 465 -3.92 5.93 2.53
CA ASP A 465 -4.34 5.36 3.80
C ASP A 465 -4.15 3.83 3.79
N VAL A 466 -4.04 3.23 4.98
CA VAL A 466 -4.06 1.75 5.08
C VAL A 466 -5.44 1.23 4.66
N PRO A 467 -5.54 -0.01 4.13
CA PRO A 467 -6.83 -0.60 3.76
C PRO A 467 -7.79 -0.60 4.96
N GLY A 468 -9.03 -0.16 4.72
CA GLY A 468 -10.11 -0.20 5.72
C GLY A 468 -10.69 -1.59 5.90
N VAL A 469 -11.61 -1.74 6.84
CA VAL A 469 -12.43 -2.96 6.94
C VAL A 469 -13.48 -2.91 5.83
N ALA A 470 -13.56 -3.96 5.00
CA ALA A 470 -14.58 -4.06 3.97
C ALA A 470 -15.97 -4.13 4.62
N ASN A 471 -16.90 -3.34 4.11
CA ASN A 471 -18.27 -3.29 4.58
C ASN A 471 -19.16 -4.23 3.77
N ASN A 472 -19.32 -5.45 4.29
CA ASN A 472 -20.24 -6.45 3.77
C ASN A 472 -21.43 -6.66 4.74
N SER A 473 -21.80 -5.62 5.51
CA SER A 473 -22.87 -5.72 6.54
C SER A 473 -24.26 -5.97 5.94
N LEU A 474 -24.40 -5.82 4.62
CA LEU A 474 -25.67 -5.83 3.88
C LEU A 474 -26.64 -4.71 4.32
N ILE A 475 -26.17 -3.77 5.14
CA ILE A 475 -26.92 -2.59 5.56
C ILE A 475 -26.78 -1.54 4.47
N VAL A 476 -27.90 -1.06 3.97
CA VAL A 476 -27.93 -0.01 2.94
C VAL A 476 -27.44 1.32 3.54
N ASN A 477 -26.61 2.05 2.79
CA ASN A 477 -26.13 3.40 3.16
C ASN A 477 -25.37 3.43 4.50
N ASP A 478 -24.61 2.38 4.80
CA ASP A 478 -23.91 2.22 6.07
C ASP A 478 -22.77 3.25 6.23
N LEU A 479 -22.87 4.08 7.26
CA LEU A 479 -21.95 5.18 7.56
C LEU A 479 -20.62 4.73 8.19
N THR A 480 -20.36 3.42 8.29
CA THR A 480 -19.11 2.88 8.82
C THR A 480 -17.93 3.39 7.99
N ARG A 481 -17.06 4.18 8.62
CA ARG A 481 -15.92 4.82 7.94
C ARG A 481 -14.96 3.78 7.36
N ALA A 482 -14.58 3.96 6.10
CA ALA A 482 -13.46 3.23 5.52
C ALA A 482 -12.11 3.81 5.98
N LEU A 483 -12.07 5.10 6.38
CA LEU A 483 -10.86 5.78 6.83
C LEU A 483 -10.30 5.18 8.11
N VAL A 484 -8.99 4.91 8.12
CA VAL A 484 -8.29 4.30 9.25
C VAL A 484 -7.38 5.31 9.94
N ASN A 485 -6.41 5.88 9.23
CA ASN A 485 -5.56 6.94 9.79
C ASN A 485 -6.21 8.31 9.54
N ASP A 486 -6.75 8.90 10.61
CA ASP A 486 -7.48 10.18 10.62
C ASP A 486 -6.49 11.35 10.85
N LEU A 487 -6.07 11.99 9.75
CA LEU A 487 -5.22 13.19 9.74
C LEU A 487 -6.09 14.44 9.60
N ASP A 488 -5.75 15.52 10.33
CA ASP A 488 -6.49 16.78 10.31
C ASP A 488 -5.58 17.96 9.93
N ILE A 489 -5.91 18.70 8.87
CA ILE A 489 -5.31 20.01 8.53
C ILE A 489 -6.20 21.16 9.01
N ARG A 490 -5.57 22.18 9.60
CA ARG A 490 -6.21 23.46 9.92
C ARG A 490 -5.31 24.62 9.54
N ILE A 491 -5.90 25.76 9.19
CA ILE A 491 -5.18 27.03 9.05
C ILE A 491 -5.64 27.96 10.16
N THR A 492 -4.72 28.65 10.83
CA THR A 492 -5.05 29.63 11.87
C THR A 492 -4.42 30.99 11.60
N LYS A 493 -5.16 32.06 11.93
CA LYS A 493 -4.68 33.45 11.94
C LYS A 493 -5.48 34.26 12.97
N ASP A 494 -4.77 35.00 13.83
CA ASP A 494 -5.36 35.92 14.81
C ASP A 494 -6.48 35.28 15.66
N GLY A 495 -6.30 34.01 16.05
CA GLY A 495 -7.27 33.23 16.82
C GLY A 495 -8.44 32.64 16.02
N THR A 496 -8.55 32.95 14.72
CA THR A 496 -9.54 32.33 13.81
C THR A 496 -8.98 31.05 13.22
N THR A 497 -9.76 29.98 13.28
CA THR A 497 -9.44 28.67 12.68
C THR A 497 -10.28 28.45 11.43
N TYR A 498 -9.63 28.03 10.36
CA TYR A 498 -10.24 27.63 9.09
C TYR A 498 -10.13 26.12 8.95
N TYR A 499 -11.27 25.49 8.63
CA TYR A 499 -11.44 24.04 8.56
C TYR A 499 -11.51 23.55 7.11
N PRO A 500 -11.20 22.26 6.88
CA PRO A 500 -11.28 21.68 5.55
C PRO A 500 -12.73 21.57 5.08
N TRP A 501 -12.90 21.46 3.76
CA TRP A 501 -14.19 21.10 3.19
C TRP A 501 -14.56 19.66 3.53
N LYS A 502 -15.86 19.43 3.70
CA LYS A 502 -16.49 18.11 3.74
C LYS A 502 -17.91 18.16 3.20
N LEU A 503 -18.41 17.06 2.66
CA LEU A 503 -19.83 16.93 2.33
C LEU A 503 -20.68 17.07 3.60
N ASN A 504 -21.94 17.48 3.41
CA ASN A 504 -22.89 17.47 4.50
C ASN A 504 -23.21 16.01 4.88
N SER A 505 -22.94 15.65 6.14
CA SER A 505 -23.05 14.27 6.61
C SER A 505 -24.49 13.75 6.69
N LEU A 506 -25.48 14.64 6.78
CA LEU A 506 -26.89 14.28 6.86
C LEU A 506 -27.52 14.19 5.46
N ASP A 507 -27.18 15.13 4.58
CA ASP A 507 -27.72 15.18 3.22
C ASP A 507 -26.62 15.66 2.26
N PRO A 508 -25.95 14.74 1.54
CA PRO A 508 -24.85 15.08 0.65
C PRO A 508 -25.29 15.78 -0.65
N THR A 509 -26.60 16.02 -0.85
CA THR A 509 -27.09 16.88 -1.94
C THR A 509 -27.00 18.36 -1.60
N LEU A 510 -26.83 18.70 -0.31
CA LEU A 510 -26.60 20.07 0.13
C LEU A 510 -25.15 20.50 -0.12
N ALA A 511 -24.93 21.81 -0.19
CA ALA A 511 -23.59 22.37 -0.33
C ALA A 511 -22.64 21.87 0.77
N ALA A 512 -21.39 21.61 0.38
CA ALA A 512 -20.33 21.23 1.31
C ALA A 512 -20.15 22.28 2.42
N THR A 513 -19.53 21.86 3.52
CA THR A 513 -19.33 22.70 4.71
C THR A 513 -17.84 22.84 5.06
N ARG A 514 -17.49 23.91 5.77
CA ARG A 514 -16.15 24.20 6.33
C ARG A 514 -16.23 24.50 7.83
N ALA A 515 -17.12 23.81 8.54
CA ALA A 515 -17.44 24.12 9.94
C ALA A 515 -16.70 23.26 10.97
N GLY A 516 -15.89 22.30 10.53
CA GLY A 516 -15.14 21.40 11.39
C GLY A 516 -14.28 20.44 10.57
N ASP A 517 -13.57 19.56 11.25
CA ASP A 517 -12.68 18.58 10.62
C ASP A 517 -13.40 17.66 9.64
N ASN A 518 -12.65 17.14 8.66
CA ASN A 518 -13.09 16.11 7.73
C ASN A 518 -12.49 14.76 8.17
N ASN A 519 -13.27 14.03 8.95
CA ASN A 519 -12.86 12.77 9.58
C ASN A 519 -13.18 11.52 8.72
N ILE A 520 -13.37 11.68 7.41
CA ILE A 520 -13.80 10.60 6.50
C ILE A 520 -12.95 10.56 5.23
N ASP A 521 -12.58 11.69 4.65
CA ASP A 521 -11.78 11.73 3.42
C ASP A 521 -10.26 11.62 3.70
N ASN A 522 -9.53 10.90 2.83
CA ASN A 522 -8.06 10.91 2.81
C ASN A 522 -7.47 12.05 1.95
N VAL A 523 -8.31 13.03 1.60
CA VAL A 523 -7.97 14.30 0.98
C VAL A 523 -8.68 15.39 1.77
N GLU A 524 -7.93 16.20 2.52
CA GLU A 524 -8.49 17.36 3.20
C GLU A 524 -7.98 18.65 2.55
N LEU A 525 -8.88 19.60 2.28
CA LEU A 525 -8.55 20.88 1.66
C LEU A 525 -9.20 22.04 2.39
N VAL A 526 -8.37 22.93 2.93
CA VAL A 526 -8.77 24.21 3.52
C VAL A 526 -8.60 25.29 2.46
N ARG A 527 -9.67 26.06 2.22
CA ARG A 527 -9.66 27.22 1.32
C ARG A 527 -10.15 28.47 2.04
N ILE A 528 -9.36 29.53 1.97
CA ILE A 528 -9.71 30.88 2.39
C ILE A 528 -9.89 31.72 1.13
N ASP A 529 -11.14 32.08 0.82
CA ASP A 529 -11.49 32.66 -0.50
C ASP A 529 -10.91 34.06 -0.72
N SER A 530 -10.84 34.88 0.34
CA SER A 530 -10.24 36.21 0.31
C SER A 530 -9.41 36.44 1.57
N PRO A 531 -8.20 35.86 1.66
CA PRO A 531 -7.37 35.98 2.85
C PRO A 531 -6.95 37.43 3.09
N ALA A 532 -6.82 37.83 4.36
CA ALA A 532 -6.08 39.04 4.72
C ALA A 532 -4.58 38.81 4.48
N ALA A 533 -3.85 39.84 4.08
CA ALA A 533 -2.40 39.74 3.91
C ALA A 533 -1.68 39.42 5.24
N GLY A 534 -0.53 38.77 5.15
CA GLY A 534 0.33 38.44 6.29
C GLY A 534 0.36 36.95 6.60
N ASP A 535 0.80 36.61 7.81
CA ASP A 535 1.17 35.25 8.16
C ASP A 535 -0.05 34.43 8.64
N TYR A 536 -0.02 33.14 8.30
CA TYR A 536 -0.97 32.10 8.68
C TYR A 536 -0.18 30.89 9.15
N VAL A 537 -0.70 30.14 10.12
CA VAL A 537 -0.11 28.89 10.58
C VAL A 537 -0.94 27.73 10.09
N ILE A 538 -0.33 26.85 9.29
CA ILE A 538 -0.89 25.56 8.90
C ILE A 538 -0.49 24.56 9.98
N THR A 539 -1.45 23.80 10.50
CA THR A 539 -1.23 22.77 11.50
C THR A 539 -1.82 21.46 11.01
N ILE A 540 -1.04 20.39 11.14
CA ILE A 540 -1.46 19.03 10.78
C ILE A 540 -1.30 18.13 12.01
N THR A 541 -2.41 17.52 12.42
CA THR A 541 -2.49 16.59 13.55
C THR A 541 -3.05 15.24 13.10
N HIS A 542 -3.13 14.28 14.01
CA HIS A 542 -3.92 13.06 13.80
C HIS A 542 -4.75 12.74 15.03
N LYS A 543 -5.80 11.93 14.83
CA LYS A 543 -6.62 11.32 15.88
C LYS A 543 -6.31 9.84 16.01
N GLY A 544 -6.62 9.28 17.18
CA GLY A 544 -6.43 7.85 17.45
C GLY A 544 -4.98 7.38 17.35
N ASN A 545 -4.82 6.07 17.11
CA ASN A 545 -3.53 5.44 16.90
C ASN A 545 -3.29 5.23 15.40
N LEU A 546 -2.13 5.65 14.92
CA LEU A 546 -1.67 5.36 13.57
C LEU A 546 -1.21 3.89 13.51
N VAL A 547 -1.78 3.09 12.61
CA VAL A 547 -1.62 1.61 12.58
C VAL A 547 -0.15 1.15 12.52
N THR A 548 0.75 1.94 11.93
CA THR A 548 2.20 1.65 11.84
C THR A 548 3.07 2.63 12.63
N GLY A 549 2.49 3.32 13.60
CA GLY A 549 3.16 4.36 14.39
C GLY A 549 3.44 5.66 13.63
N GLY A 550 3.06 5.77 12.35
CA GLY A 550 3.12 7.00 11.58
C GLY A 550 2.50 6.90 10.18
N GLN A 551 2.02 8.01 9.63
CA GLN A 551 1.40 8.10 8.31
C GLN A 551 2.17 9.10 7.44
N ASN A 552 2.52 8.68 6.22
CA ASN A 552 3.08 9.59 5.22
C ASN A 552 1.94 10.38 4.55
N TYR A 553 2.13 11.67 4.32
CA TYR A 553 1.14 12.52 3.66
C TYR A 553 1.84 13.54 2.75
N SER A 554 1.11 14.01 1.74
CA SER A 554 1.55 15.05 0.82
C SER A 554 0.85 16.35 1.18
N LEU A 555 1.60 17.45 1.26
CA LEU A 555 1.10 18.79 1.55
C LEU A 555 1.25 19.66 0.30
N VAL A 556 0.13 20.24 -0.16
CA VAL A 556 0.10 21.23 -1.24
C VAL A 556 -0.48 22.54 -0.73
N VAL A 557 0.22 23.65 -0.95
CA VAL A 557 -0.23 25.00 -0.57
C VAL A 557 -0.11 25.94 -1.77
N THR A 558 -1.12 26.77 -2.02
CA THR A 558 -1.09 27.83 -3.03
C THR A 558 -1.68 29.13 -2.46
N GLY A 559 -1.41 30.26 -3.12
CA GLY A 559 -1.82 31.59 -2.61
C GLY A 559 -0.89 32.14 -1.52
N ILE A 560 0.34 31.62 -1.48
CA ILE A 560 1.41 32.05 -0.59
C ILE A 560 2.42 32.93 -1.34
N SER A 561 3.33 33.53 -0.60
CA SER A 561 4.43 34.33 -1.13
C SER A 561 5.69 34.13 -0.30
N SER A 562 6.81 33.91 -0.98
CA SER A 562 8.16 33.86 -0.42
C SER A 562 9.13 34.53 -1.41
N SER A 563 10.21 35.11 -0.89
CA SER A 563 11.29 35.73 -1.69
C SER A 563 12.37 34.73 -2.07
N PHE A 564 12.38 33.52 -1.51
CA PHE A 564 13.24 32.43 -1.98
C PHE A 564 12.58 31.07 -1.77
N GLY A 565 13.04 30.06 -2.51
CA GLY A 565 12.53 28.70 -2.43
C GLY A 565 13.65 27.66 -2.53
N LEU A 566 13.47 26.53 -1.84
CA LEU A 566 14.37 25.38 -1.91
C LEU A 566 13.67 24.19 -2.56
N ILE A 567 14.18 23.74 -3.71
CA ILE A 567 13.65 22.59 -4.45
C ILE A 567 14.66 21.45 -4.37
N SER A 568 14.27 20.36 -3.72
CA SER A 568 15.13 19.18 -3.64
C SER A 568 15.35 18.54 -5.02
N LYS A 569 16.59 18.10 -5.24
CA LYS A 569 17.03 17.26 -6.37
C LYS A 569 17.45 15.86 -5.96
N SER A 570 17.47 15.58 -4.66
CA SER A 570 17.84 14.28 -4.11
C SER A 570 16.62 13.50 -3.63
N ASN A 571 16.72 12.17 -3.73
CA ASN A 571 15.83 11.22 -3.06
C ASN A 571 16.21 11.11 -1.57
N ASP A 572 15.34 10.45 -0.80
CA ASP A 572 15.69 9.96 0.53
C ASP A 572 16.82 8.93 0.44
N VAL A 573 17.63 8.82 1.49
CA VAL A 573 18.85 8.00 1.50
C VAL A 573 18.76 6.91 2.56
N VAL A 574 19.06 5.67 2.15
CA VAL A 574 19.25 4.53 3.05
C VAL A 574 20.69 4.04 2.90
N LEU A 575 21.46 4.06 3.99
CA LEU A 575 22.89 3.76 3.95
C LEU A 575 23.39 3.04 5.21
N CYS A 576 24.64 2.58 5.14
CA CYS A 576 25.40 2.13 6.29
C CYS A 576 26.07 3.31 6.99
N SER A 577 26.24 3.21 8.31
CA SER A 577 26.89 4.20 9.18
C SER A 577 28.32 4.56 8.77
N THR A 578 28.95 3.78 7.88
CA THR A 578 30.25 4.02 7.27
C THR A 578 30.23 4.96 6.06
N ALA A 579 29.05 5.26 5.51
CA ALA A 579 28.87 6.14 4.36
C ALA A 579 28.46 7.55 4.80
N ASN A 580 28.49 8.49 3.85
CA ASN A 580 27.97 9.84 4.03
C ASN A 580 26.69 10.01 3.18
N ALA A 581 25.75 10.83 3.66
CA ALA A 581 24.60 11.25 2.86
C ALA A 581 24.85 12.62 2.24
N SER A 582 24.27 12.86 1.07
CA SER A 582 24.36 14.15 0.37
C SER A 582 23.02 14.48 -0.29
N TYR A 583 22.50 15.67 0.01
CA TYR A 583 21.24 16.17 -0.51
C TYR A 583 21.46 17.48 -1.25
N THR A 584 21.04 17.52 -2.51
CA THR A 584 21.19 18.70 -3.37
C THR A 584 19.85 19.41 -3.51
N PHE A 585 19.88 20.73 -3.41
CA PHE A 585 18.71 21.60 -3.57
C PHE A 585 19.02 22.71 -4.57
N ASP A 586 18.08 22.97 -5.47
CA ASP A 586 18.06 24.22 -6.23
C ASP A 586 17.50 25.31 -5.33
N TYR A 587 18.27 26.37 -5.16
CA TYR A 587 17.86 27.62 -4.55
C TYR A 587 17.36 28.56 -5.64
N LYS A 588 16.11 29.02 -5.49
CA LYS A 588 15.52 30.07 -6.32
C LYS A 588 15.29 31.31 -5.48
N GLN A 589 15.51 32.49 -6.05
CA GLN A 589 15.29 33.77 -5.40
C GLN A 589 14.43 34.69 -6.27
N SER A 590 13.50 35.37 -5.62
CA SER A 590 12.70 36.48 -6.14
C SER A 590 13.11 37.75 -5.38
N GLY A 591 13.79 38.68 -6.06
CA GLY A 591 14.28 39.93 -5.47
C GLY A 591 15.76 39.88 -5.07
N ALA A 592 16.13 40.69 -4.06
CA ALA A 592 17.50 40.85 -3.58
C ALA A 592 17.64 40.36 -2.12
N GLY A 593 18.82 39.91 -1.73
CA GLY A 593 19.09 39.37 -0.39
C GLY A 593 20.05 38.20 -0.43
N THR A 594 20.54 37.76 0.73
CA THR A 594 21.41 36.58 0.87
C THR A 594 20.75 35.61 1.85
N THR A 595 20.57 34.38 1.41
CA THR A 595 20.02 33.29 2.23
C THR A 595 21.14 32.45 2.78
N ASN A 596 21.23 32.33 4.10
CA ASN A 596 22.16 31.43 4.79
C ASN A 596 21.52 30.07 5.03
N PHE A 597 22.31 29.00 4.94
CA PHE A 597 21.84 27.63 5.12
C PHE A 597 22.32 27.03 6.45
N THR A 598 21.38 26.46 7.19
CA THR A 598 21.61 25.71 8.43
C THR A 598 20.81 24.41 8.41
N ALA A 599 20.98 23.54 9.42
CA ALA A 599 20.31 22.24 9.48
C ALA A 599 19.43 22.12 10.73
N THR A 600 18.35 21.35 10.63
CA THR A 600 17.52 20.90 11.75
C THR A 600 17.32 19.38 11.68
N GLY A 601 16.89 18.76 12.79
CA GLY A 601 16.66 17.31 12.84
C GLY A 601 17.92 16.47 12.65
N VAL A 602 19.10 17.03 12.93
CA VAL A 602 20.39 16.34 12.78
C VAL A 602 20.51 15.22 13.83
N PRO A 603 20.75 13.96 13.42
CA PRO A 603 20.94 12.85 14.36
C PRO A 603 22.09 13.13 15.32
N ALA A 604 21.96 12.74 16.58
CA ALA A 604 23.05 12.84 17.54
C ALA A 604 24.29 12.08 17.02
N GLY A 605 25.45 12.73 17.01
CA GLY A 605 26.70 12.18 16.45
C GLY A 605 26.98 12.55 14.99
N ALA A 606 25.97 12.93 14.21
CA ALA A 606 26.16 13.38 12.82
C ALA A 606 26.64 14.84 12.74
N THR A 607 27.36 15.16 11.66
CA THR A 607 27.79 16.51 11.33
C THR A 607 27.21 16.92 9.97
N VAL A 608 26.60 18.11 9.90
CA VAL A 608 26.05 18.67 8.65
C VAL A 608 26.88 19.86 8.17
N SER A 609 27.19 19.90 6.87
CA SER A 609 27.82 21.03 6.20
C SER A 609 27.12 21.39 4.89
N PHE A 610 27.24 22.65 4.46
CA PHE A 610 26.60 23.17 3.26
C PHE A 610 27.64 23.72 2.28
N THR A 611 27.49 23.37 1.01
CA THR A 611 28.34 23.87 -0.08
C THR A 611 27.46 24.44 -1.20
N PRO A 612 27.42 25.77 -1.41
CA PRO A 612 27.94 26.83 -0.53
C PRO A 612 27.11 26.99 0.76
N THR A 613 27.61 27.75 1.74
CA THR A 613 26.90 28.03 3.01
C THR A 613 25.83 29.11 2.89
N SER A 614 25.83 29.89 1.81
CA SER A 614 24.81 30.89 1.50
C SER A 614 24.72 31.14 -0.01
N LEU A 615 23.59 31.69 -0.46
CA LEU A 615 23.37 32.11 -1.85
C LEU A 615 22.62 33.45 -1.91
N SER A 616 22.95 34.28 -2.91
CA SER A 616 22.32 35.58 -3.17
C SER A 616 21.79 35.72 -4.61
N ALA A 617 21.72 34.61 -5.32
CA ALA A 617 21.13 34.46 -6.64
C ALA A 617 20.78 32.98 -6.85
N ASN A 618 19.97 32.68 -7.87
CA ASN A 618 19.64 31.29 -8.22
C ASN A 618 20.90 30.43 -8.33
N GLY A 619 20.86 29.24 -7.75
CA GLY A 619 22.01 28.36 -7.70
C GLY A 619 21.68 27.04 -7.04
N THR A 620 22.70 26.24 -6.77
CA THR A 620 22.55 24.94 -6.14
C THR A 620 23.29 24.93 -4.80
N VAL A 621 22.68 24.33 -3.78
CA VAL A 621 23.29 24.05 -2.49
C VAL A 621 23.25 22.56 -2.20
N THR A 622 24.36 22.03 -1.71
CA THR A 622 24.46 20.64 -1.26
C THR A 622 24.62 20.59 0.25
N MET A 623 23.71 19.88 0.92
CA MET A 623 23.75 19.51 2.34
C MET A 623 24.44 18.15 2.47
N ASN A 624 25.60 18.10 3.11
CA ASN A 624 26.34 16.86 3.37
C ASN A 624 26.18 16.45 4.83
N VAL A 625 25.79 15.19 5.06
CA VAL A 625 25.66 14.60 6.39
C VAL A 625 26.75 13.54 6.55
N THR A 626 27.63 13.75 7.52
CA THR A 626 28.83 12.93 7.76
C THR A 626 28.90 12.48 9.22
N ASN A 627 29.93 11.71 9.56
CA ASN A 627 30.16 11.17 10.91
C ASN A 627 29.04 10.23 11.41
N LEU A 628 28.45 9.46 10.50
CA LEU A 628 27.33 8.56 10.80
C LEU A 628 27.73 7.34 11.63
N GLY A 629 29.02 7.10 11.85
CA GLY A 629 29.52 5.94 12.62
C GLY A 629 29.09 5.92 14.09
N SER A 630 28.69 7.06 14.65
CA SER A 630 28.19 7.19 16.03
C SER A 630 26.66 7.39 16.11
N VAL A 631 25.99 7.45 14.95
CA VAL A 631 24.54 7.61 14.88
C VAL A 631 23.87 6.28 15.16
N THR A 632 22.90 6.28 16.06
CA THR A 632 22.07 5.09 16.34
C THR A 632 21.36 4.63 15.06
N PRO A 633 21.25 3.33 14.79
CA PRO A 633 20.45 2.87 13.66
C PRO A 633 19.00 3.35 13.77
N GLY A 634 18.42 3.77 12.64
CA GLY A 634 17.06 4.27 12.62
C GLY A 634 16.76 5.21 11.46
N PHE A 635 15.57 5.80 11.50
CA PHE A 635 15.08 6.78 10.55
C PHE A 635 15.17 8.19 11.13
N TYR A 636 15.65 9.13 10.33
CA TYR A 636 15.85 10.52 10.71
C TYR A 636 15.33 11.47 9.64
N ASN A 637 14.58 12.50 10.04
CA ASN A 637 14.16 13.58 9.15
C ASN A 637 15.09 14.79 9.34
N ILE A 638 16.00 15.00 8.38
CA ILE A 638 16.99 16.07 8.42
C ILE A 638 16.48 17.22 7.54
N GLY A 639 16.41 18.43 8.09
CA GLY A 639 15.95 19.61 7.39
C GLY A 639 17.08 20.55 6.99
N ILE A 640 17.08 21.03 5.74
CA ILE A 640 17.81 22.24 5.35
C ILE A 640 16.93 23.45 5.69
N VAL A 641 17.51 24.42 6.38
CA VAL A 641 16.87 25.67 6.80
C VAL A 641 17.56 26.82 6.06
N GLY A 642 16.84 27.46 5.14
CA GLY A 642 17.25 28.71 4.52
C GLY A 642 16.71 29.91 5.32
N ASN A 643 17.54 30.91 5.59
CA ASN A 643 17.13 32.14 6.25
C ASN A 643 17.79 33.36 5.59
N ASN A 644 16.98 34.30 5.10
CA ASN A 644 17.42 35.53 4.45
C ASN A 644 17.35 36.79 5.35
N GLY A 645 17.06 36.61 6.63
CA GLY A 645 16.88 37.65 7.64
C GLY A 645 15.43 38.12 7.83
N THR A 646 14.53 37.88 6.87
CA THR A 646 13.12 38.29 6.95
C THR A 646 12.16 37.10 7.01
N GLU A 647 12.51 35.99 6.37
CA GLU A 647 11.73 34.76 6.37
C GLU A 647 12.65 33.53 6.48
N THR A 648 12.06 32.39 6.81
CA THR A 648 12.76 31.11 6.94
C THR A 648 11.96 30.04 6.21
N GLU A 649 12.64 29.22 5.41
CA GLU A 649 12.07 28.04 4.77
C GLU A 649 12.84 26.79 5.25
N THR A 650 12.12 25.73 5.60
CA THR A 650 12.71 24.44 5.98
C THR A 650 12.23 23.32 5.06
N ARG A 651 13.16 22.58 4.44
CA ARG A 651 12.86 21.38 3.63
C ARG A 651 13.51 20.15 4.24
N THR A 652 12.73 19.10 4.45
CA THR A 652 13.14 17.85 5.10
C THR A 652 13.50 16.77 4.09
N LYS A 653 14.41 15.87 4.49
CA LYS A 653 14.74 14.61 3.81
C LYS A 653 14.93 13.47 4.79
N SER A 654 14.51 12.28 4.38
CA SER A 654 14.65 11.08 5.20
C SER A 654 16.03 10.45 5.01
N LEU A 655 16.68 10.15 6.14
CA LEU A 655 17.91 9.40 6.24
C LEU A 655 17.64 8.14 7.08
N ARG A 656 17.74 6.95 6.49
CA ARG A 656 17.78 5.68 7.23
C ARG A 656 19.22 5.22 7.36
N VAL A 657 19.69 5.09 8.61
CA VAL A 657 21.04 4.63 8.94
C VAL A 657 20.97 3.21 9.49
N PHE A 658 21.76 2.31 8.91
CA PHE A 658 22.04 0.97 9.43
C PHE A 658 23.47 0.88 9.96
N SER A 659 23.69 0.00 10.92
CA SER A 659 25.02 -0.31 11.46
C SER A 659 25.35 -1.78 11.26
N SER A 660 26.63 -2.07 11.01
CA SER A 660 27.17 -3.45 11.06
C SER A 660 27.34 -3.97 12.49
N THR A 661 27.12 -3.12 13.49
CA THR A 661 27.11 -3.49 14.91
C THR A 661 25.68 -3.77 15.34
N PHE A 662 25.42 -4.97 15.83
CA PHE A 662 24.10 -5.44 16.25
C PHE A 662 24.04 -5.64 17.76
N THR A 663 22.87 -5.40 18.34
CA THR A 663 22.55 -5.87 19.69
C THR A 663 21.99 -7.28 19.63
N PRO A 664 22.23 -8.13 20.65
CA PRO A 664 21.62 -9.45 20.70
C PRO A 664 20.10 -9.36 20.70
N ILE A 665 19.44 -10.17 19.88
CA ILE A 665 17.98 -10.21 19.77
C ILE A 665 17.38 -10.80 21.06
N THR A 666 16.31 -10.17 21.54
CA THR A 666 15.57 -10.64 22.72
C THR A 666 14.52 -11.66 22.28
N LEU A 667 14.73 -12.91 22.69
CA LEU A 667 13.82 -14.03 22.41
C LEU A 667 12.70 -14.03 23.47
N THR A 668 11.43 -14.02 23.04
CA THR A 668 10.26 -13.85 23.92
C THR A 668 9.49 -15.13 24.17
N SER A 669 9.31 -15.99 23.16
CA SER A 669 8.60 -17.26 23.30
C SER A 669 9.27 -18.36 22.46
N PRO A 670 9.42 -19.58 22.99
CA PRO A 670 9.20 -19.97 24.39
C PRO A 670 10.22 -19.31 25.33
N LEU A 671 9.85 -19.20 26.60
CA LEU A 671 10.75 -18.74 27.66
C LEU A 671 11.96 -19.68 27.78
N ASN A 672 13.12 -19.11 28.11
CA ASN A 672 14.35 -19.88 28.26
C ASN A 672 14.20 -20.99 29.33
N GLY A 673 14.56 -22.21 28.97
CA GLY A 673 14.47 -23.39 29.82
C GLY A 673 13.05 -23.95 30.00
N PHE A 674 12.07 -23.46 29.23
CA PHE A 674 10.69 -23.96 29.34
C PHE A 674 10.64 -25.47 29.07
N ASN A 675 9.95 -26.21 29.94
CA ASN A 675 9.82 -27.66 29.86
C ASN A 675 8.36 -28.06 29.64
N GLY A 676 8.11 -28.88 28.64
CA GLY A 676 6.76 -29.27 28.24
C GLY A 676 6.21 -28.41 27.11
N THR A 677 7.04 -28.05 26.12
CA THR A 677 6.51 -27.47 24.87
C THR A 677 5.88 -28.55 23.98
N PRO A 678 4.91 -28.19 23.13
CA PRO A 678 4.45 -29.04 22.02
C PRO A 678 5.60 -29.36 21.04
N THR A 679 5.39 -30.36 20.17
CA THR A 679 6.33 -30.71 19.07
C THR A 679 6.21 -29.78 17.86
N SER A 680 5.21 -28.90 17.88
CA SER A 680 5.03 -27.81 16.94
C SER A 680 4.79 -26.53 17.75
N ILE A 681 5.71 -25.58 17.68
CA ILE A 681 5.73 -24.39 18.56
C ILE A 681 6.04 -23.12 17.78
N ASN A 682 5.36 -22.02 18.13
CA ASN A 682 5.72 -20.69 17.64
C ASN A 682 6.93 -20.13 18.42
N LEU A 683 7.93 -19.67 17.67
CA LEU A 683 9.12 -19.00 18.17
C LEU A 683 8.96 -17.50 17.93
N ASP A 684 8.96 -16.69 18.97
CA ASP A 684 8.76 -15.24 18.89
C ASP A 684 9.98 -14.48 19.43
N TRP A 685 10.32 -13.36 18.79
CA TRP A 685 11.34 -12.44 19.28
C TRP A 685 10.98 -10.97 19.03
N GLN A 686 11.68 -10.08 19.73
CA GLN A 686 11.52 -8.63 19.54
C GLN A 686 12.15 -8.18 18.21
N ASP A 687 11.42 -7.33 17.48
CA ASP A 687 11.93 -6.65 16.29
C ASP A 687 13.10 -5.71 16.60
N ASP A 688 14.08 -5.67 15.70
CA ASP A 688 15.24 -4.78 15.76
C ASP A 688 15.21 -3.80 14.57
N ILE A 689 15.18 -2.49 14.87
CA ILE A 689 15.20 -1.42 13.86
C ILE A 689 16.47 -1.46 12.97
N ASN A 690 17.55 -2.07 13.46
CA ASN A 690 18.79 -2.29 12.74
C ASN A 690 18.79 -3.60 11.93
N ALA A 691 17.78 -4.47 12.03
CA ALA A 691 17.68 -5.69 11.24
C ALA A 691 16.83 -5.49 9.98
N GLU A 692 17.21 -6.17 8.90
CA GLU A 692 16.37 -6.37 7.70
C GLU A 692 16.00 -7.84 7.53
N ASN A 693 16.78 -8.77 8.09
CA ASN A 693 16.52 -10.20 8.06
C ASN A 693 17.05 -10.87 9.33
N TYR A 694 16.47 -12.01 9.68
CA TYR A 694 16.82 -12.84 10.82
C TYR A 694 17.20 -14.24 10.35
N LEU A 695 18.42 -14.70 10.68
CA LEU A 695 18.80 -16.10 10.55
C LEU A 695 18.36 -16.84 11.82
N LEU A 696 17.25 -17.57 11.72
CA LEU A 696 16.73 -18.41 12.78
C LEU A 696 17.38 -19.79 12.73
N GLN A 697 17.89 -20.25 13.87
CA GLN A 697 18.43 -21.59 14.03
C GLN A 697 17.81 -22.31 15.23
N VAL A 698 17.43 -23.56 15.04
CA VAL A 698 16.98 -24.49 16.08
C VAL A 698 17.83 -25.75 15.99
N SER A 699 18.31 -26.27 17.12
CA SER A 699 19.23 -27.41 17.18
C SER A 699 18.98 -28.28 18.42
N THR A 700 19.34 -29.55 18.37
CA THR A 700 19.41 -30.43 19.55
C THR A 700 20.72 -30.27 20.32
N THR A 701 21.68 -29.47 19.82
CA THR A 701 22.94 -29.17 20.48
C THR A 701 23.08 -27.67 20.73
N SER A 702 23.57 -27.28 21.91
CA SER A 702 23.76 -25.87 22.26
C SER A 702 24.84 -25.17 21.43
N THR A 703 25.68 -25.95 20.74
CA THR A 703 26.73 -25.47 19.85
C THR A 703 26.24 -25.30 18.40
N PHE A 704 25.02 -25.73 18.07
CA PHE A 704 24.44 -25.66 16.72
C PHE A 704 25.30 -26.37 15.65
N THR A 705 25.99 -27.45 16.02
CA THR A 705 26.77 -28.28 15.08
C THR A 705 25.88 -29.00 14.07
N THR A 706 24.65 -29.31 14.46
CA THR A 706 23.54 -29.74 13.60
C THR A 706 22.40 -28.77 13.76
N THR A 707 21.52 -28.63 12.77
CA THR A 707 20.34 -27.78 12.85
C THR A 707 19.12 -28.54 12.36
N VAL A 708 17.99 -28.29 13.03
CA VAL A 708 16.65 -28.75 12.65
C VAL A 708 15.93 -27.64 11.88
N VAL A 709 16.13 -26.39 12.29
CA VAL A 709 15.73 -25.20 11.54
C VAL A 709 16.97 -24.36 11.28
N ASN A 710 17.12 -23.87 10.06
CA ASN A 710 18.17 -22.94 9.64
C ASN A 710 17.66 -22.11 8.46
N GLN A 711 16.93 -21.04 8.74
CA GLN A 711 16.26 -20.23 7.71
C GLN A 711 16.54 -18.74 7.89
N LEU A 712 16.63 -18.03 6.77
CA LEU A 712 16.70 -16.58 6.73
C LEU A 712 15.30 -16.05 6.41
N ILE A 713 14.73 -15.28 7.33
CA ILE A 713 13.35 -14.76 7.26
C ILE A 713 13.33 -13.27 7.60
N GLN A 714 12.21 -12.59 7.37
CA GLN A 714 12.06 -11.15 7.62
C GLN A 714 11.16 -10.85 8.82
N GLU A 715 10.28 -11.79 9.12
CA GLU A 715 9.32 -11.76 10.21
C GLU A 715 10.00 -12.02 11.55
N SER A 716 9.39 -11.55 12.63
CA SER A 716 9.88 -11.73 14.00
C SER A 716 9.27 -12.93 14.73
N ASN A 717 8.64 -13.82 13.98
CA ASN A 717 8.04 -15.06 14.47
C ASN A 717 8.30 -16.21 13.49
N PHE A 718 8.24 -17.44 13.99
CA PHE A 718 8.38 -18.64 13.17
C PHE A 718 7.83 -19.88 13.85
N ILE A 719 7.03 -20.66 13.12
CA ILE A 719 6.49 -21.92 13.60
C ILE A 719 7.47 -23.07 13.32
N ALA A 720 8.05 -23.64 14.39
CA ALA A 720 8.92 -24.81 14.32
C ALA A 720 8.13 -26.09 14.58
N SER A 721 7.95 -26.91 13.54
CA SER A 721 7.16 -28.17 13.58
C SER A 721 8.03 -29.43 13.46
N ASN A 722 7.42 -30.60 13.69
CA ASN A 722 8.07 -31.92 13.58
C ASN A 722 9.26 -32.11 14.54
N LEU A 723 9.21 -31.47 15.72
CA LEU A 723 10.21 -31.68 16.76
C LEU A 723 9.99 -33.05 17.42
N ASN A 724 11.07 -33.70 17.84
CA ASN A 724 10.99 -34.95 18.59
C ASN A 724 10.43 -34.66 19.99
N GLN A 725 9.63 -35.58 20.53
CA GLN A 725 9.14 -35.51 21.91
C GLN A 725 10.26 -35.72 22.94
N ASP A 726 10.05 -35.25 24.17
CA ASP A 726 10.99 -35.37 25.30
C ASP A 726 12.44 -34.91 24.98
N THR A 727 12.59 -33.97 24.06
CA THR A 727 13.88 -33.58 23.48
C THR A 727 14.19 -32.12 23.80
N VAL A 728 15.42 -31.86 24.24
CA VAL A 728 15.90 -30.49 24.48
C VAL A 728 16.33 -29.88 23.14
N TYR A 729 15.78 -28.71 22.86
CA TYR A 729 16.14 -27.86 21.74
C TYR A 729 16.79 -26.57 22.24
N TYR A 730 17.76 -26.09 21.48
CA TYR A 730 18.40 -24.81 21.62
C TYR A 730 18.07 -24.00 20.38
N TRP A 731 17.74 -22.73 20.55
CA TRP A 731 17.42 -21.86 19.45
C TRP A 731 18.03 -20.48 19.63
N ARG A 732 18.32 -19.84 18.51
CA ARG A 732 18.91 -18.50 18.45
C ARG A 732 18.45 -17.79 17.19
N VAL A 733 18.46 -16.47 17.27
CA VAL A 733 18.17 -15.57 16.15
C VAL A 733 19.38 -14.66 15.93
N VAL A 734 19.87 -14.62 14.69
CA VAL A 734 21.04 -13.82 14.31
C VAL A 734 20.58 -12.74 13.32
N PRO A 735 20.54 -11.46 13.73
CA PRO A 735 20.06 -10.39 12.85
C PRO A 735 21.11 -10.04 11.78
N SER A 736 20.62 -9.55 10.66
CA SER A 736 21.43 -9.06 9.55
C SER A 736 20.75 -7.92 8.81
N ASN A 737 21.56 -7.08 8.17
CA ASN A 737 21.12 -5.99 7.31
C ASN A 737 22.12 -5.81 6.16
N ARG A 738 21.88 -4.83 5.30
CA ARG A 738 22.76 -4.43 4.19
C ARG A 738 24.20 -4.07 4.57
N CYS A 739 24.49 -3.81 5.84
CA CYS A 739 25.81 -3.41 6.35
C CYS A 739 26.59 -4.59 6.93
N GLY A 740 25.93 -5.72 7.18
CA GLY A 740 26.55 -6.94 7.67
C GLY A 740 25.58 -7.82 8.43
N SER A 741 26.12 -8.83 9.08
CA SER A 741 25.36 -9.75 9.92
C SER A 741 26.00 -9.82 11.30
N ALA A 742 25.18 -9.99 12.33
CA ALA A 742 25.68 -10.37 13.64
C ALA A 742 26.40 -11.72 13.57
N THR A 743 27.32 -11.97 14.50
CA THR A 743 27.99 -13.26 14.58
C THR A 743 27.11 -14.27 15.32
N ASN A 744 27.20 -15.54 14.94
CA ASN A 744 26.55 -16.63 15.67
C ASN A 744 26.94 -16.67 17.16
N ALA A 745 28.15 -16.20 17.50
CA ALA A 745 28.68 -16.18 18.86
C ALA A 745 28.07 -15.08 19.74
N SER A 746 27.50 -14.02 19.14
CA SER A 746 26.87 -12.91 19.87
C SER A 746 25.37 -13.10 20.08
N ALA A 747 24.78 -14.15 19.50
CA ALA A 747 23.35 -14.41 19.63
C ALA A 747 23.00 -14.97 21.01
N VAL A 748 21.87 -14.55 21.56
CA VAL A 748 21.28 -15.20 22.74
C VAL A 748 20.84 -16.60 22.34
N VAL A 749 21.22 -17.59 23.14
CA VAL A 749 20.78 -18.97 22.97
C VAL A 749 19.80 -19.28 24.09
N ASN A 750 18.52 -19.45 23.73
CA ASN A 750 17.52 -20.01 24.63
C ASN A 750 17.39 -21.51 24.39
N SER A 751 16.93 -22.22 25.40
CA SER A 751 16.51 -23.61 25.27
C SER A 751 15.05 -23.80 25.62
N PHE A 752 14.47 -24.88 25.12
CA PHE A 752 13.20 -25.42 25.58
C PHE A 752 13.24 -26.93 25.44
N LYS A 753 12.38 -27.63 26.18
CA LYS A 753 12.24 -29.08 26.09
C LYS A 753 10.82 -29.43 25.66
N THR A 754 10.69 -30.18 24.58
CA THR A 754 9.41 -30.75 24.17
C THR A 754 8.92 -31.74 25.21
N GLY A 755 7.62 -31.72 25.49
CA GLY A 755 7.00 -32.69 26.39
C GLY A 755 6.77 -34.04 25.71
N ILE A 756 6.17 -34.95 26.48
CA ILE A 756 5.58 -36.18 25.98
C ILE A 756 4.12 -35.86 25.65
N ILE A 757 3.72 -36.13 24.41
CA ILE A 757 2.37 -35.88 23.92
C ILE A 757 1.52 -37.11 24.29
N SER A 758 0.53 -36.90 25.16
CA SER A 758 -0.44 -37.93 25.55
C SER A 758 -1.82 -37.58 25.01
N CYS A 759 -2.22 -38.27 23.94
CA CYS A 759 -3.51 -38.11 23.28
C CYS A 759 -4.61 -38.93 23.94
N GLY A 760 -5.87 -38.54 23.68
CA GLY A 760 -7.06 -39.28 24.12
C GLY A 760 -7.91 -38.54 25.16
N ASN A 761 -7.69 -37.24 25.37
CA ASN A 761 -8.55 -36.42 26.22
C ASN A 761 -9.74 -35.94 25.38
N ILE A 762 -10.78 -36.76 25.31
CA ILE A 762 -11.96 -36.53 24.48
C ILE A 762 -13.06 -35.86 25.30
N PHE A 763 -13.51 -34.70 24.83
CA PHE A 763 -14.66 -33.97 25.36
C PHE A 763 -15.75 -33.93 24.31
N ASN A 764 -16.93 -34.43 24.67
CA ASN A 764 -18.09 -34.43 23.79
C ASN A 764 -19.01 -33.28 24.18
N ALA A 765 -19.63 -32.62 23.20
CA ALA A 765 -20.75 -31.74 23.46
C ALA A 765 -21.89 -32.50 24.15
N THR A 766 -22.58 -31.82 25.06
CA THR A 766 -23.75 -32.37 25.77
C THR A 766 -24.97 -31.45 25.69
N ASP A 767 -24.77 -30.19 25.30
CA ASP A 767 -25.83 -29.22 25.08
C ASP A 767 -25.94 -28.92 23.58
N PHE A 768 -27.06 -29.33 22.99
CA PHE A 768 -27.40 -29.11 21.58
C PHE A 768 -28.66 -28.25 21.45
N SER A 769 -28.97 -27.44 22.47
CA SER A 769 -30.16 -26.57 22.47
C SER A 769 -30.17 -25.55 21.32
N ASP A 770 -28.99 -25.18 20.81
CA ASP A 770 -28.79 -24.26 19.68
C ASP A 770 -28.07 -24.93 18.48
N ALA A 771 -28.24 -26.24 18.33
CA ALA A 771 -27.59 -27.03 17.28
C ALA A 771 -28.31 -27.04 15.92
N THR A 772 -29.47 -26.38 15.81
CA THR A 772 -30.29 -26.38 14.58
C THR A 772 -29.75 -25.35 13.60
N ILE A 773 -29.34 -25.80 12.42
CA ILE A 773 -28.91 -24.93 11.32
C ILE A 773 -30.17 -24.54 10.53
N ALA A 774 -30.54 -23.27 10.62
CA ALA A 774 -31.80 -22.77 10.07
C ALA A 774 -31.75 -22.67 8.54
N THR A 775 -32.92 -22.75 7.89
CA THR A 775 -33.02 -22.64 6.42
C THR A 775 -32.91 -21.20 5.88
N THR A 776 -32.47 -20.29 6.73
CA THR A 776 -32.34 -18.84 6.46
C THR A 776 -30.88 -18.45 6.63
N ALA A 777 -30.34 -17.77 5.64
CA ALA A 777 -28.94 -17.35 5.59
C ALA A 777 -28.53 -16.53 6.82
N ASN A 778 -27.24 -16.64 7.14
CA ASN A 778 -26.52 -15.93 8.18
C ASN A 778 -27.03 -16.20 9.60
N VAL A 779 -27.72 -17.33 9.80
CA VAL A 779 -28.04 -17.84 11.14
C VAL A 779 -26.94 -18.80 11.57
N THR A 780 -26.35 -18.52 12.73
CA THR A 780 -25.29 -19.35 13.30
C THR A 780 -25.88 -20.32 14.32
N ALA A 781 -25.74 -21.63 14.08
CA ALA A 781 -25.93 -22.65 15.10
C ALA A 781 -24.67 -22.76 15.97
N SER A 782 -24.83 -22.93 17.28
CA SER A 782 -23.71 -22.98 18.21
C SER A 782 -23.83 -24.14 19.20
N VAL A 783 -22.73 -24.86 19.43
CA VAL A 783 -22.66 -25.98 20.37
C VAL A 783 -21.47 -25.80 21.31
N PRO A 784 -21.70 -25.64 22.63
CA PRO A 784 -20.62 -25.53 23.60
C PRO A 784 -20.07 -26.91 24.03
N ILE A 785 -18.76 -26.95 24.26
CA ILE A 785 -18.00 -28.10 24.76
C ILE A 785 -17.22 -27.65 25.99
N ASN A 786 -17.58 -28.19 27.16
CA ASN A 786 -16.88 -27.87 28.41
C ASN A 786 -15.63 -28.74 28.58
N VAL A 787 -14.47 -28.12 28.51
CA VAL A 787 -13.16 -28.77 28.63
C VAL A 787 -12.58 -28.48 30.02
N THR A 788 -12.12 -29.53 30.68
CA THR A 788 -11.52 -29.44 32.03
C THR A 788 -10.43 -30.48 32.19
N GLY A 789 -9.39 -30.17 32.95
CA GLY A 789 -8.35 -31.13 33.30
C GLY A 789 -6.94 -30.56 33.33
N GLY A 790 -6.77 -29.25 33.15
CA GLY A 790 -5.48 -28.59 33.10
C GLY A 790 -4.64 -29.04 31.90
N ILE A 791 -5.29 -29.22 30.75
CA ILE A 791 -4.66 -29.74 29.54
C ILE A 791 -3.85 -28.61 28.89
N ILE A 792 -2.54 -28.82 28.73
CA ILE A 792 -1.73 -27.98 27.85
C ILE A 792 -1.80 -28.57 26.45
N ILE A 793 -2.29 -27.79 25.50
CA ILE A 793 -2.59 -28.27 24.16
C ILE A 793 -1.28 -28.60 23.43
N GLY A 794 -1.11 -29.85 23.03
CA GLY A 794 0.00 -30.32 22.20
C GLY A 794 -0.38 -30.58 20.76
N ASP A 795 -1.64 -30.97 20.58
CA ASP A 795 -2.32 -31.21 19.32
C ASP A 795 -3.83 -31.24 19.62
N LEU A 796 -4.65 -30.92 18.63
CA LEU A 796 -6.11 -30.88 18.72
C LEU A 796 -6.71 -31.62 17.52
N LYS A 797 -7.68 -32.48 17.79
CA LYS A 797 -8.52 -33.08 16.75
C LYS A 797 -9.97 -32.76 17.01
N VAL A 798 -10.69 -32.33 15.97
CA VAL A 798 -12.10 -31.95 16.07
C VAL A 798 -12.91 -32.92 15.22
N THR A 799 -13.70 -33.77 15.85
CA THR A 799 -14.62 -34.67 15.13
C THR A 799 -15.98 -34.00 15.00
N LEU A 800 -16.47 -33.91 13.77
CA LEU A 800 -17.74 -33.32 13.39
C LEU A 800 -18.67 -34.37 12.79
N ASP A 801 -19.91 -34.41 13.28
CA ASP A 801 -21.06 -35.03 12.63
C ASP A 801 -22.12 -33.95 12.44
N ILE A 802 -22.28 -33.49 11.21
CA ILE A 802 -23.21 -32.43 10.84
C ILE A 802 -24.05 -32.93 9.68
N SER A 803 -25.37 -32.92 9.88
CA SER A 803 -26.30 -33.10 8.77
C SER A 803 -26.63 -31.76 8.17
N HIS A 804 -26.51 -31.62 6.85
CA HIS A 804 -26.90 -30.43 6.12
C HIS A 804 -27.20 -30.78 4.67
N THR A 805 -28.19 -30.15 4.06
CA THR A 805 -28.58 -30.45 2.67
C THR A 805 -27.60 -29.93 1.62
N TRP A 806 -26.81 -28.90 1.95
CA TRP A 806 -25.75 -28.35 1.11
C TRP A 806 -24.63 -27.75 1.96
N ILE A 807 -23.44 -28.33 1.95
CA ILE A 807 -22.35 -27.86 2.85
C ILE A 807 -21.48 -26.75 2.22
N GLY A 808 -21.72 -26.42 0.95
CA GLY A 808 -20.88 -25.53 0.12
C GLY A 808 -21.01 -24.04 0.41
N ASP A 809 -21.87 -23.67 1.34
CA ASP A 809 -22.14 -22.33 1.86
C ASP A 809 -21.99 -22.27 3.39
N MET A 810 -21.45 -23.33 4.01
CA MET A 810 -21.25 -23.36 5.45
C MET A 810 -19.86 -22.85 5.82
N ILE A 811 -19.80 -21.95 6.80
CA ILE A 811 -18.57 -21.58 7.51
C ILE A 811 -18.65 -22.21 8.89
N ILE A 812 -17.71 -23.10 9.18
CA ILE A 812 -17.63 -23.81 10.46
C ILE A 812 -16.41 -23.29 11.19
N SER A 813 -16.60 -22.73 12.37
CA SER A 813 -15.52 -22.20 13.21
C SER A 813 -15.55 -22.81 14.62
N LEU A 814 -14.39 -22.76 15.28
CA LEU A 814 -14.22 -23.16 16.66
C LEU A 814 -13.68 -21.97 17.45
N GLU A 815 -14.44 -21.53 18.44
CA GLU A 815 -14.04 -20.50 19.39
C GLU A 815 -13.46 -21.15 20.65
N GLY A 816 -12.26 -20.74 21.03
CA GLY A 816 -11.60 -21.13 22.27
C GLY A 816 -12.17 -20.40 23.50
N PRO A 817 -11.84 -20.85 24.72
CA PRO A 817 -12.37 -20.26 25.94
C PRO A 817 -11.81 -18.85 26.20
N ALA A 818 -12.57 -18.06 26.97
CA ALA A 818 -12.16 -16.71 27.39
C ALA A 818 -10.82 -16.69 28.16
N SER A 819 -10.43 -17.81 28.79
CA SER A 819 -9.16 -17.99 29.50
C SER A 819 -7.93 -17.87 28.59
N ILE A 820 -8.08 -18.14 27.29
CA ILE A 820 -7.04 -17.98 26.28
C ILE A 820 -7.33 -16.82 25.30
N GLY A 821 -8.29 -15.95 25.64
CA GLY A 821 -8.62 -14.75 24.86
C GLY A 821 -9.73 -14.93 23.83
N SER A 822 -10.48 -16.04 23.88
CA SER A 822 -11.53 -16.37 22.89
C SER A 822 -11.07 -16.32 21.42
N PRO A 823 -9.94 -16.95 21.07
CA PRO A 823 -9.50 -17.05 19.69
C PRO A 823 -10.51 -17.89 18.88
N GLU A 824 -10.85 -17.44 17.69
CA GLU A 824 -11.75 -18.14 16.78
C GLU A 824 -10.99 -18.58 15.53
N ILE A 825 -11.11 -19.85 15.17
CA ILE A 825 -10.49 -20.42 13.97
C ILE A 825 -11.53 -21.03 13.05
N ILE A 826 -11.34 -20.89 11.74
CA ILE A 826 -12.21 -21.48 10.73
C ILE A 826 -11.75 -22.92 10.45
N LEU A 827 -12.61 -23.88 10.75
CA LEU A 827 -12.39 -25.31 10.53
C LEU A 827 -12.61 -25.68 9.06
N LEU A 828 -13.71 -25.21 8.48
CA LEU A 828 -14.07 -25.41 7.08
C LEU A 828 -14.74 -24.13 6.56
N ASN A 829 -14.30 -23.64 5.40
CA ASN A 829 -14.85 -22.45 4.76
C ASN A 829 -15.49 -22.83 3.43
N GLN A 830 -16.82 -22.84 3.38
CA GLN A 830 -17.63 -23.18 2.20
C GLN A 830 -17.16 -24.49 1.51
N PRO A 831 -17.00 -25.60 2.26
CA PRO A 831 -16.42 -26.82 1.74
C PRO A 831 -17.24 -27.38 0.58
N CYS A 832 -16.57 -27.76 -0.51
CA CYS A 832 -17.22 -28.36 -1.69
C CYS A 832 -18.11 -27.42 -2.52
N SER A 833 -17.90 -26.10 -2.44
CA SER A 833 -18.57 -25.10 -3.29
C SER A 833 -18.37 -25.41 -4.79
N GLY A 834 -19.45 -25.44 -5.59
CA GLY A 834 -19.37 -25.50 -7.07
C GLY A 834 -19.43 -26.89 -7.72
N SER A 835 -19.85 -27.94 -7.01
CA SER A 835 -19.99 -29.30 -7.59
C SER A 835 -21.37 -29.92 -7.31
N GLY A 836 -22.17 -30.16 -8.36
CA GLY A 836 -23.31 -31.12 -8.45
C GLY A 836 -24.47 -31.03 -7.42
N SER A 837 -25.69 -31.33 -7.85
CA SER A 837 -26.88 -31.20 -6.99
C SER A 837 -26.87 -32.20 -5.81
N THR A 838 -26.73 -31.68 -4.59
CA THR A 838 -26.89 -32.33 -3.27
C THR A 838 -25.74 -33.22 -2.80
N TYR A 839 -24.65 -32.60 -2.35
CA TYR A 839 -23.62 -33.25 -1.54
C TYR A 839 -23.80 -32.92 -0.04
N PRO A 840 -24.68 -33.63 0.68
CA PRO A 840 -25.00 -33.31 2.06
C PRO A 840 -24.01 -33.94 3.05
N ASN A 841 -23.96 -33.33 4.23
CA ASN A 841 -23.40 -33.85 5.48
C ASN A 841 -21.87 -33.94 5.57
N ILE A 842 -21.40 -33.79 6.80
CA ILE A 842 -20.00 -33.90 7.23
C ILE A 842 -19.95 -34.99 8.29
N LEU A 843 -19.04 -35.96 8.12
CA LEU A 843 -18.68 -36.93 9.14
C LEU A 843 -17.16 -37.13 9.12
N ALA A 844 -16.43 -36.15 9.65
CA ALA A 844 -14.99 -36.07 9.53
C ALA A 844 -14.32 -35.74 10.87
N THR A 845 -13.05 -36.11 10.98
CA THR A 845 -12.15 -35.65 12.03
C THR A 845 -11.15 -34.69 11.41
N LEU A 846 -11.18 -33.45 11.88
CA LEU A 846 -10.21 -32.43 11.51
C LEU A 846 -8.96 -32.62 12.36
N ASP A 847 -7.81 -32.68 11.69
CA ASP A 847 -6.49 -32.92 12.27
C ASP A 847 -5.48 -32.24 11.36
N GLU A 848 -4.48 -31.55 11.92
CA GLU A 848 -3.42 -30.88 11.14
C GLU A 848 -2.68 -31.88 10.22
N ALA A 849 -2.57 -33.14 10.63
CA ALA A 849 -1.97 -34.22 9.83
C ALA A 849 -2.95 -34.86 8.82
N GLY A 850 -4.16 -34.34 8.71
CA GLY A 850 -5.21 -34.82 7.79
C GLY A 850 -4.87 -34.56 6.33
N ALA A 851 -5.57 -35.27 5.44
CA ALA A 851 -5.45 -35.01 4.01
C ALA A 851 -6.12 -33.67 3.66
N ALA A 852 -5.66 -33.00 2.59
CA ALA A 852 -6.39 -31.88 2.03
C ALA A 852 -7.85 -32.31 1.74
N LEU A 853 -8.80 -31.39 1.95
CA LEU A 853 -10.22 -31.67 1.76
C LEU A 853 -10.50 -32.18 0.33
N VAL A 854 -11.06 -33.38 0.24
CA VAL A 854 -11.57 -33.97 -1.01
C VAL A 854 -13.05 -34.26 -0.84
N CYS A 855 -13.86 -33.75 -1.75
CA CYS A 855 -15.31 -33.92 -1.74
C CYS A 855 -15.70 -35.25 -2.39
N GLU A 856 -16.27 -36.14 -1.59
CA GLU A 856 -16.62 -37.48 -2.02
C GLU A 856 -17.91 -37.52 -2.83
N ALA A 857 -18.01 -38.43 -3.79
CA ALA A 857 -19.17 -38.56 -4.66
C ALA A 857 -20.45 -39.06 -3.94
N THR A 858 -20.36 -39.43 -2.66
CA THR A 858 -21.46 -39.99 -1.86
C THR A 858 -21.45 -39.40 -0.46
N SER A 859 -22.63 -39.07 0.08
CA SER A 859 -22.78 -38.55 1.45
C SER A 859 -22.40 -39.58 2.54
N PRO A 860 -21.77 -39.18 3.66
CA PRO A 860 -21.27 -37.84 3.96
C PRO A 860 -20.09 -37.46 3.06
N VAL A 861 -20.16 -36.25 2.50
CA VAL A 861 -19.26 -35.81 1.41
C VAL A 861 -17.89 -35.43 1.94
N VAL A 862 -17.84 -34.91 3.16
CA VAL A 862 -16.61 -34.72 3.90
C VAL A 862 -16.51 -35.84 4.93
N ARG A 863 -15.51 -36.71 4.78
CA ARG A 863 -15.31 -37.87 5.65
C ARG A 863 -13.85 -38.20 5.88
N GLY A 864 -13.58 -39.00 6.90
CA GLY A 864 -12.22 -39.43 7.24
C GLY A 864 -11.47 -38.36 8.02
N ILE A 865 -10.14 -38.32 7.86
CA ILE A 865 -9.27 -37.37 8.55
C ILE A 865 -8.86 -36.27 7.56
N VAL A 866 -9.24 -35.02 7.83
CA VAL A 866 -9.11 -33.88 6.92
C VAL A 866 -8.34 -32.75 7.60
N ALA A 867 -7.50 -32.02 6.87
CA ALA A 867 -6.83 -30.83 7.39
C ALA A 867 -7.83 -29.66 7.59
N PRO A 868 -7.74 -28.89 8.68
CA PRO A 868 -8.59 -27.70 8.88
C PRO A 868 -8.23 -26.57 7.89
N PHE A 869 -9.14 -25.61 7.69
CA PHE A 869 -8.90 -24.44 6.85
C PHE A 869 -7.88 -23.47 7.47
N GLU A 870 -8.04 -23.17 8.76
CA GLU A 870 -7.03 -22.48 9.59
C GLU A 870 -6.34 -23.46 10.54
N SER A 871 -5.04 -23.25 10.76
CA SER A 871 -4.20 -24.20 11.50
C SER A 871 -4.52 -24.22 13.00
N PHE A 872 -4.48 -25.41 13.62
CA PHE A 872 -4.64 -25.56 15.08
C PHE A 872 -3.39 -25.17 15.87
N ILE A 873 -2.28 -24.89 15.18
CA ILE A 873 -0.97 -24.71 15.79
C ILE A 873 -0.90 -23.51 16.75
N ASP A 874 -1.73 -22.50 16.54
CA ASP A 874 -1.81 -21.30 17.37
C ASP A 874 -2.35 -21.60 18.78
N PHE A 875 -3.03 -22.74 18.96
CA PHE A 875 -3.48 -23.20 20.28
C PHE A 875 -2.40 -23.95 21.05
N ASN A 876 -1.36 -24.43 20.38
CA ASN A 876 -0.36 -25.28 21.01
C ASN A 876 0.39 -24.52 22.11
N GLY A 877 0.52 -25.14 23.28
CA GLY A 877 1.11 -24.56 24.48
C GLY A 877 0.15 -23.77 25.37
N LEU A 878 -1.10 -23.55 24.93
CA LEU A 878 -2.13 -22.89 25.74
C LEU A 878 -2.87 -23.89 26.64
N ASN A 879 -3.53 -23.40 27.69
CA ASN A 879 -4.38 -24.22 28.56
C ASN A 879 -5.79 -24.36 27.94
N ALA A 880 -6.24 -25.59 27.71
CA ALA A 880 -7.53 -25.89 27.08
C ALA A 880 -8.75 -25.68 27.98
N ASP A 881 -8.57 -25.49 29.29
CA ASP A 881 -9.67 -25.42 30.25
C ASP A 881 -10.62 -24.24 29.96
N GLY A 882 -11.91 -24.56 29.87
CA GLY A 882 -13.01 -23.61 29.64
C GLY A 882 -14.04 -24.13 28.64
N VAL A 883 -14.96 -23.25 28.25
CA VAL A 883 -15.98 -23.56 27.25
C VAL A 883 -15.44 -23.24 25.87
N TRP A 884 -15.33 -24.25 25.03
CA TRP A 884 -15.11 -24.12 23.60
C TRP A 884 -16.44 -24.10 22.89
N THR A 885 -16.59 -23.34 21.81
CA THR A 885 -17.87 -23.23 21.09
C THR A 885 -17.65 -23.55 19.62
N LEU A 886 -18.25 -24.64 19.13
CA LEU A 886 -18.38 -24.87 17.69
C LEU A 886 -19.49 -23.96 17.17
N LYS A 887 -19.18 -23.13 16.17
CA LYS A 887 -20.14 -22.29 15.47
C LYS A 887 -20.26 -22.76 14.03
N VAL A 888 -21.48 -22.79 13.54
CA VAL A 888 -21.79 -23.17 12.16
C VAL A 888 -22.70 -22.10 11.57
N SER A 889 -22.14 -21.29 10.69
CA SER A 889 -22.88 -20.27 9.95
C SER A 889 -23.19 -20.79 8.55
N ASP A 890 -24.47 -20.85 8.21
CA ASP A 890 -24.90 -21.10 6.83
C ASP A 890 -25.11 -19.75 6.13
N VAL A 891 -24.31 -19.43 5.12
CA VAL A 891 -24.45 -18.17 4.37
C VAL A 891 -25.44 -18.29 3.20
N GLY A 892 -25.92 -19.50 2.92
CA GLY A 892 -26.93 -19.84 1.92
C GLY A 892 -28.36 -19.79 2.46
N ASN A 893 -29.34 -19.79 1.55
CA ASN A 893 -30.75 -19.86 1.91
C ASN A 893 -31.34 -21.17 1.35
N GLN A 894 -32.40 -21.68 1.99
CA GLN A 894 -33.28 -22.79 1.57
C GLN A 894 -32.85 -24.21 1.99
N ASP A 895 -31.60 -24.40 2.36
CA ASP A 895 -31.05 -25.63 2.93
C ASP A 895 -30.86 -25.47 4.43
N GLY A 896 -30.91 -26.57 5.16
CA GLY A 896 -30.79 -26.53 6.61
C GLY A 896 -30.30 -27.86 7.13
N GLY A 897 -30.10 -27.91 8.44
CA GLY A 897 -29.47 -29.06 9.04
C GLY A 897 -29.36 -29.01 10.54
N ALA A 898 -28.45 -29.81 11.08
CA ALA A 898 -28.17 -29.86 12.50
C ALA A 898 -26.74 -30.32 12.76
N ILE A 899 -26.16 -29.79 13.83
CA ILE A 899 -24.96 -30.36 14.45
C ILE A 899 -25.42 -31.58 15.25
N ASN A 900 -25.10 -32.78 14.77
CA ASN A 900 -25.53 -34.03 15.41
C ASN A 900 -24.57 -34.44 16.54
N ALA A 901 -23.27 -34.24 16.33
CA ALA A 901 -22.25 -34.45 17.33
C ALA A 901 -21.01 -33.61 17.04
N VAL A 902 -20.34 -33.19 18.11
CA VAL A 902 -18.99 -32.64 18.07
C VAL A 902 -18.19 -33.15 19.25
N SER A 903 -16.93 -33.50 19.00
CA SER A 903 -15.99 -33.85 20.04
C SER A 903 -14.62 -33.23 19.82
N LEU A 904 -14.03 -32.71 20.89
CA LEU A 904 -12.66 -32.19 20.92
C LEU A 904 -11.76 -33.24 21.57
N ASN A 905 -10.77 -33.73 20.82
CA ASN A 905 -9.77 -34.67 21.33
C ASN A 905 -8.43 -33.95 21.43
N PHE A 906 -8.04 -33.63 22.66
CA PHE A 906 -6.77 -32.96 22.94
C PHE A 906 -5.67 -33.97 23.21
N CYS A 907 -4.51 -33.71 22.63
CA CYS A 907 -3.26 -34.28 23.12
C CYS A 907 -2.63 -33.37 24.14
N ASN A 908 -2.53 -33.84 25.38
CA ASN A 908 -1.94 -33.09 26.47
C ASN A 908 -0.41 -33.15 26.38
N VAL A 909 0.25 -32.00 26.48
CA VAL A 909 1.70 -31.94 26.66
C VAL A 909 2.01 -32.15 28.13
N VAL A 910 2.57 -33.33 28.44
CA VAL A 910 3.07 -33.61 29.77
C VAL A 910 4.57 -33.31 29.76
N PRO A 911 5.09 -32.44 30.65
CA PRO A 911 6.52 -32.26 30.79
C PRO A 911 7.18 -33.62 31.02
N GLY A 912 8.21 -33.96 30.24
CA GLY A 912 8.97 -35.17 30.48
C GLY A 912 9.52 -35.14 31.90
N THR A 913 9.44 -36.26 32.62
CA THR A 913 9.94 -36.34 34.00
C THR A 913 11.36 -35.79 34.04
N LEU A 914 11.60 -34.79 34.89
CA LEU A 914 12.96 -34.47 35.34
C LEU A 914 13.56 -35.81 35.76
N GLY A 915 14.65 -36.21 35.08
CA GLY A 915 15.26 -37.53 35.26
C GLY A 915 15.49 -37.87 36.73
N SER A 916 15.63 -39.16 37.01
CA SER A 916 15.70 -39.88 38.30
C SER A 916 16.33 -39.23 39.55
N ASN A 917 16.91 -38.04 39.50
CA ASN A 917 17.64 -37.40 40.58
C ASN A 917 16.75 -36.80 41.69
N ASP A 918 15.51 -36.35 41.45
CA ASP A 918 14.69 -35.75 42.52
C ASP A 918 14.14 -36.79 43.52
N THR A 919 13.73 -37.97 43.03
CA THR A 919 13.35 -39.10 43.91
C THR A 919 14.57 -39.72 44.61
N VAL A 920 15.74 -39.74 43.94
CA VAL A 920 17.00 -40.24 44.51
C VAL A 920 17.56 -39.30 45.59
N LEU A 921 17.60 -37.98 45.36
CA LEU A 921 18.09 -37.01 46.35
C LEU A 921 17.21 -36.94 47.59
N ASN A 922 15.91 -37.23 47.48
CA ASN A 922 15.06 -37.32 48.66
C ASN A 922 15.36 -38.56 49.52
N SER A 923 15.88 -39.64 48.93
CA SER A 923 16.26 -40.90 49.59
C SER A 923 17.69 -40.93 50.18
N LEU A 924 18.50 -39.89 49.93
CA LEU A 924 19.87 -39.80 50.44
C LEU A 924 19.93 -39.77 51.98
N LYS A 925 21.03 -40.28 52.54
CA LYS A 925 21.24 -40.36 53.99
C LYS A 925 22.29 -39.34 54.43
N VAL A 926 21.98 -38.57 55.47
CA VAL A 926 22.91 -37.66 56.15
C VAL A 926 23.11 -38.16 57.57
N TYR A 927 24.31 -38.63 57.92
CA TYR A 927 24.58 -39.27 59.20
C TYR A 927 26.02 -39.10 59.71
N PRO A 928 26.24 -39.15 61.04
CA PRO A 928 25.21 -39.12 62.09
C PRO A 928 24.48 -37.77 62.13
N ASN A 929 23.23 -37.75 62.58
CA ASN A 929 22.46 -36.54 62.82
C ASN A 929 21.57 -36.74 64.07
N PRO A 930 21.89 -36.14 65.24
CA PRO A 930 22.91 -35.10 65.45
C PRO A 930 24.36 -35.53 65.18
N ALA A 931 25.18 -34.61 64.69
CA ALA A 931 26.56 -34.84 64.26
C ALA A 931 27.61 -34.23 65.22
N LYS A 932 28.76 -34.91 65.34
CA LYS A 932 29.96 -34.48 66.11
C LYS A 932 31.19 -34.52 65.22
N GLY A 933 31.81 -33.37 64.96
CA GLY A 933 33.08 -33.24 64.22
C GLY A 933 32.98 -33.48 62.70
N ILE A 934 32.30 -34.54 62.27
CA ILE A 934 32.09 -34.89 60.85
C ILE A 934 30.64 -35.29 60.57
N VAL A 935 30.21 -35.13 59.33
CA VAL A 935 28.95 -35.65 58.80
C VAL A 935 29.19 -36.31 57.44
N ASN A 936 28.59 -37.47 57.23
CA ASN A 936 28.63 -38.20 55.97
C ASN A 936 27.31 -38.03 55.21
N ILE A 937 27.42 -37.96 53.89
CA ILE A 937 26.31 -37.76 52.96
C ILE A 937 26.42 -38.87 51.92
N ASP A 938 25.52 -39.85 52.01
CA ASP A 938 25.48 -41.02 51.13
C ASP A 938 24.41 -40.81 50.05
N LEU A 939 24.87 -40.70 48.80
CA LEU A 939 24.03 -40.54 47.60
C LEU A 939 23.43 -41.89 47.11
N ALA A 940 23.64 -42.99 47.84
CA ALA A 940 23.14 -44.33 47.55
C ALA A 940 23.51 -44.85 46.14
N GLY A 941 24.65 -44.42 45.60
CA GLY A 941 25.21 -44.88 44.31
C GLY A 941 24.36 -44.57 43.07
N SER A 942 23.33 -43.73 43.20
CA SER A 942 22.29 -43.53 42.19
C SER A 942 22.34 -42.15 41.51
N VAL A 943 23.39 -41.37 41.79
CA VAL A 943 23.62 -40.02 41.24
C VAL A 943 24.99 -40.02 40.53
N THR A 944 25.05 -39.58 39.27
CA THR A 944 26.29 -39.44 38.49
C THR A 944 26.64 -37.96 38.29
N GLY A 945 27.94 -37.63 38.17
CA GLY A 945 28.41 -36.26 37.94
C GLY A 945 28.76 -35.46 39.20
N GLU A 946 29.08 -34.18 39.04
CA GLU A 946 29.47 -33.28 40.15
C GLU A 946 28.26 -32.88 41.00
N THR A 947 28.40 -33.05 42.32
CA THR A 947 27.41 -32.67 43.32
C THR A 947 27.96 -31.54 44.19
N THR A 948 27.17 -30.48 44.34
CA THR A 948 27.48 -29.33 45.20
C THR A 948 26.78 -29.49 46.54
N TYR A 949 27.56 -29.36 47.62
CA TYR A 949 27.13 -29.44 49.02
C TYR A 949 27.37 -28.09 49.68
N GLU A 950 26.31 -27.46 50.18
CA GLU A 950 26.37 -26.16 50.85
C GLU A 950 25.69 -26.23 52.20
N LEU A 951 26.39 -25.82 53.27
CA LEU A 951 25.82 -25.78 54.61
C LEU A 951 25.56 -24.33 55.01
N PHE A 952 24.36 -24.06 55.51
CA PHE A 952 23.93 -22.74 55.96
C PHE A 952 23.59 -22.75 57.45
N ASP A 953 23.94 -21.68 58.17
CA ASP A 953 23.45 -21.46 59.53
C ASP A 953 21.98 -20.98 59.53
N VAL A 954 21.37 -20.86 60.72
CA VAL A 954 19.97 -20.42 60.87
C VAL A 954 19.70 -18.99 60.38
N GLN A 955 20.73 -18.19 60.14
CA GLN A 955 20.63 -16.83 59.60
C GLN A 955 20.76 -16.82 58.07
N GLY A 956 20.90 -18.00 57.44
CA GLY A 956 21.07 -18.15 56.00
C GLY A 956 22.49 -17.87 55.50
N ARG A 957 23.48 -17.73 56.40
CA ARG A 957 24.88 -17.53 56.00
C ARG A 957 25.49 -18.87 55.62
N LYS A 958 26.13 -18.93 54.44
CA LYS A 958 26.86 -20.11 53.98
C LYS A 958 28.14 -20.31 54.80
N VAL A 959 28.25 -21.43 55.48
CA VAL A 959 29.38 -21.76 56.37
C VAL A 959 30.29 -22.85 55.80
N ILE A 960 29.79 -23.70 54.89
CA ILE A 960 30.58 -24.69 54.14
C ILE A 960 30.08 -24.72 52.69
N SER A 961 31.01 -24.87 51.74
CA SER A 961 30.72 -25.14 50.33
C SER A 961 31.72 -26.16 49.81
N LYS A 962 31.25 -27.23 49.19
CA LYS A 962 32.11 -28.28 48.63
C LYS A 962 31.49 -28.83 47.34
N VAL A 963 32.31 -29.12 46.35
CA VAL A 963 31.89 -29.84 45.14
C VAL A 963 32.62 -31.17 45.12
N SER A 964 31.90 -32.25 44.83
CA SER A 964 32.45 -33.60 44.76
C SER A 964 31.61 -34.50 43.88
N SER A 965 32.26 -35.47 43.26
CA SER A 965 31.66 -36.54 42.46
C SER A 965 31.68 -37.90 43.17
N ASN A 966 32.00 -37.93 44.47
CA ASN A 966 32.00 -39.15 45.27
C ASN A 966 30.57 -39.58 45.62
N ASN A 967 30.33 -40.91 45.64
CA ASN A 967 29.06 -41.50 46.07
C ASN A 967 28.76 -41.29 47.56
N ILE A 968 29.80 -41.21 48.40
CA ILE A 968 29.70 -40.85 49.81
C ILE A 968 30.66 -39.70 50.04
N GLU A 969 30.13 -38.59 50.55
CA GLU A 969 30.90 -37.38 50.81
C GLU A 969 30.96 -37.08 52.31
N THR A 970 32.10 -36.61 52.80
CA THR A 970 32.30 -36.27 54.22
C THR A 970 32.61 -34.79 54.38
N LEU A 971 31.81 -34.11 55.21
CA LEU A 971 32.05 -32.72 55.61
C LEU A 971 32.63 -32.67 57.02
N ASN A 972 33.72 -31.94 57.20
CA ASN A 972 34.25 -31.59 58.52
C ASN A 972 33.50 -30.36 59.06
N ILE A 973 32.89 -30.52 60.23
CA ILE A 973 32.06 -29.55 60.92
C ILE A 973 32.60 -29.21 62.33
N GLU A 974 33.81 -29.62 62.67
CA GLU A 974 34.41 -29.47 64.01
C GLU A 974 34.52 -28.00 64.47
N ASN A 975 34.78 -27.11 63.50
CA ASN A 975 34.92 -25.67 63.72
C ASN A 975 33.59 -24.90 63.75
N LEU A 976 32.45 -25.58 63.57
CA LEU A 976 31.13 -24.96 63.66
C LEU A 976 30.60 -24.98 65.11
N SER A 977 29.78 -24.00 65.46
CA SER A 977 29.10 -23.93 66.76
C SER A 977 27.98 -24.96 66.86
N GLU A 978 27.56 -25.30 68.08
CA GLU A 978 26.35 -26.13 68.29
C GLU A 978 25.12 -25.40 67.76
N GLY A 979 24.22 -26.14 67.10
CA GLY A 979 23.02 -25.55 66.52
C GLY A 979 22.41 -26.34 65.37
N ILE A 980 21.38 -25.76 64.77
CA ILE A 980 20.69 -26.30 63.59
C ILE A 980 21.28 -25.65 62.34
N TYR A 981 21.56 -26.47 61.33
CA TYR A 981 22.08 -26.05 60.03
C TYR A 981 21.23 -26.65 58.91
N MET A 982 21.23 -25.98 57.76
CA MET A 982 20.54 -26.44 56.55
C MET A 982 21.57 -26.87 55.52
N LEU A 983 21.62 -28.15 55.20
CA LEU A 983 22.50 -28.71 54.18
C LEU A 983 21.75 -28.78 52.85
N SER A 984 22.13 -27.93 51.91
CA SER A 984 21.67 -27.93 50.53
C SER A 984 22.57 -28.84 49.69
N ILE A 985 21.97 -29.75 48.93
CA ILE A 985 22.66 -30.71 48.05
C ILE A 985 22.07 -30.55 46.65
N GLN A 986 22.92 -30.24 45.68
CA GLN A 986 22.51 -29.97 44.30
C GLN A 986 23.35 -30.81 43.32
N ASN A 987 22.69 -31.52 42.40
CA ASN A 987 23.33 -32.25 41.32
C ASN A 987 22.57 -31.95 40.01
N GLY A 988 23.22 -31.27 39.07
CA GLY A 988 22.57 -30.71 37.89
C GLY A 988 21.44 -29.73 38.26
N GLY A 989 20.23 -29.97 37.73
CA GLY A 989 19.02 -29.19 38.03
C GLY A 989 18.26 -29.63 39.29
N ALA A 990 18.63 -30.76 39.89
CA ALA A 990 17.95 -31.31 41.06
C ALA A 990 18.59 -30.78 42.36
N LYS A 991 17.76 -30.37 43.33
CA LYS A 991 18.20 -29.76 44.59
C LYS A 991 17.35 -30.24 45.76
N THR A 992 17.99 -30.68 46.85
CA THR A 992 17.31 -31.02 48.10
C THR A 992 17.96 -30.31 49.28
N THR A 993 17.24 -30.18 50.39
CA THR A 993 17.76 -29.61 51.64
C THR A 993 17.47 -30.54 52.81
N LYS A 994 18.49 -30.84 53.62
CA LYS A 994 18.38 -31.67 54.83
C LYS A 994 18.76 -30.84 56.06
N LYS A 995 17.97 -30.97 57.13
CA LYS A 995 18.29 -30.40 58.44
C LYS A 995 19.43 -31.19 59.07
N LEU A 996 20.49 -30.51 59.48
CA LEU A 996 21.61 -31.06 60.24
C LEU A 996 21.63 -30.44 61.64
N VAL A 997 21.71 -31.26 62.68
CA VAL A 997 21.86 -30.83 64.07
C VAL A 997 23.30 -31.10 64.47
N ILE A 998 24.04 -30.06 64.89
CA ILE A 998 25.40 -30.18 65.42
C ILE A 998 25.32 -30.08 66.94
N ASN A 999 25.82 -31.09 67.64
CA ASN A 999 25.82 -31.19 69.10
C ASN A 999 27.18 -31.70 69.54
N LYS A 1000 28.00 -30.91 70.24
CA LYS A 1000 29.41 -31.28 70.49
C LYS A 1000 29.55 -32.35 71.58
#